data_AF-A0A919LGH5-F1
#
_entry.id   AF-A0A919LGH5-F1
#
_cell.length_a   1.000
_cell.length_b   1.000
_cell.length_c   1.000
_cell.angle_alpha   90.00
_cell.angle_beta   90.00
_cell.angle_gamma   90.00
#
_symmetry.space_group_name_H-M   'P 1'
#
loop_
_entity.id
_entity.type
_entity.pdbx_description
1 polymer ?
#
loop_
_entity_poly.entity_id
_entity_poly.type
_entity_poly.pdbx_seq_one_letter_code
_entity_poly.pdbx_strand_id
1 'polypeptide(L)'
;MRPQQDGQGPGDDGQASDCDGQRAGRDEQPRSENGQGRGQDEQPRSENGQEPGQDGQPRSGDGQGPSQGGRGHRDAHTAHEGGTPRQTSDAEGGVTRRQALRMSAAAGATAGIAAGGSAVLAATPATAAAPADSEAHPAPLPAGARRERSFDEGWRFFRGDADGAEQPSFDDASWRALDLPHDWSIEDLPYATSDDGAATSDPSLLVRKDPGPGTPDTPQVIGPFDTRGSAGGGSTGYTVGGVGWYRKTFGSPDPLGGAAGPAAGETRAELRFDGVYQNADVWLNGVHLGFHPYGYTSFAYDLTPHLNQTGPNVLAVRVDNSGQNSRWYAGSGIYRHTWLTVTGPVRIPLWGVSVTTPVVGEQHAVARVDVSVAGLAASSTGARIRVTVLDPRGRAVGSRTAPVPAAGADGTVVASVDVPVGHPALWSPDSPNLCTAQAEVLLRGRAVDTARTRFGFRSLAWDGTEGFLLNGERITMRGGCVHHDHGPMGSVALDRSEERRVEILKAAGFNAIRTAHNPPTPALLDACDRLGMLVMDEFVDMWDTGKNPQDYSVHFAQWWQRDLTAMALRDRNHPSVVIWSLGNEITDRTGGQRGAEMAALLRTLDRTRPITLGGGSTPGAGDPSWDYVDIGDVHYNANGQGYGGIHDVHPEKPMAQSEGFPATVWEDETFVGEHAFAVGNWVWAAWDYLGESGLGKTPVADAGTATTIGDPSVNPGWGIARTLYRAYGGYGYPYPFFQANCGDVDLIGQRKPQSHWRAAVLGLSPVEMLVQRPVPEGAEQLAVWWGYYDELESWTWDVPSGRPMTVHVYTAGDSVRLQLNGAEFAGGAARAPERGTAAFTVPYAAGELTAVAGRNGREIGRTTLRTVGAPAALRLTPDVRALTTGRDDLAHVLVTVVDSRGRAVPDAVVKVSFLVDGAGELAAAGNGNPHNVDSFRRPRRHTWHGKALAILRPGKRPGVLRLTASAPGLRPATVALPVGPAGGTT
;
A
#
# COMPACT_ATOMS: atom_id res chain seq x y z
N MET A 1 45.27 41.06 -13.34
CA MET A 1 45.97 42.04 -12.49
C MET A 1 45.03 42.44 -11.38
N ARG A 2 45.50 42.32 -10.14
CA ARG A 2 44.97 42.92 -8.89
C ARG A 2 45.02 44.47 -9.00
N PRO A 3 44.46 45.32 -8.08
CA PRO A 3 43.85 45.01 -6.77
C PRO A 3 42.64 45.94 -6.37
N GLN A 4 41.92 45.70 -5.25
CA GLN A 4 41.93 46.45 -3.95
C GLN A 4 41.40 47.90 -3.98
N GLN A 5 40.81 48.50 -2.94
CA GLN A 5 40.21 48.17 -1.63
C GLN A 5 39.84 49.54 -1.01
N ASP A 6 38.92 49.53 -0.05
CA ASP A 6 38.81 50.45 1.10
C ASP A 6 38.29 51.89 0.96
N GLY A 7 37.45 52.28 1.94
CA GLY A 7 37.32 53.68 2.37
C GLY A 7 35.96 54.08 2.94
N GLN A 8 35.86 54.23 4.26
CA GLN A 8 34.65 54.49 5.06
C GLN A 8 34.20 55.97 5.10
N GLY A 9 32.87 56.20 5.04
CA GLY A 9 32.02 57.20 5.76
C GLY A 9 32.34 58.71 5.68
N PRO A 10 31.50 59.62 6.22
CA PRO A 10 30.20 59.45 6.92
C PRO A 10 29.07 60.46 6.52
N GLY A 11 27.86 60.25 7.04
CA GLY A 11 27.05 61.29 7.70
C GLY A 11 26.05 62.17 6.92
N ASP A 12 24.76 61.79 7.03
CA ASP A 12 23.55 62.58 7.30
C ASP A 12 23.03 63.78 6.46
N ASP A 13 21.70 63.68 6.27
CA ASP A 13 20.64 64.69 6.23
C ASP A 13 20.45 65.67 5.04
N GLY A 14 19.35 65.44 4.32
CA GLY A 14 18.16 66.31 4.46
C GLY A 14 17.96 67.49 3.49
N GLN A 15 17.12 67.25 2.47
CA GLN A 15 16.10 68.15 1.86
C GLN A 15 16.46 69.53 1.24
N ALA A 16 15.96 69.77 0.01
CA ALA A 16 15.20 70.96 -0.47
C ALA A 16 15.08 70.89 -2.03
N SER A 17 13.89 70.69 -2.62
CA SER A 17 12.97 71.69 -3.22
C SER A 17 13.45 72.24 -4.60
N ASP A 18 12.66 72.53 -5.64
CA ASP A 18 11.25 72.95 -5.71
C ASP A 18 10.78 73.12 -7.19
N CYS A 19 9.47 73.42 -7.35
CA CYS A 19 8.75 74.09 -8.48
C CYS A 19 8.28 73.23 -9.69
N ASP A 20 7.06 73.36 -10.27
CA ASP A 20 6.11 74.48 -10.26
C ASP A 20 4.67 74.12 -10.79
N GLY A 21 3.67 74.89 -10.31
CA GLY A 21 2.30 75.26 -10.81
C GLY A 21 1.29 74.28 -11.47
N GLN A 22 -0.05 74.41 -11.40
CA GLN A 22 -0.99 75.51 -11.04
C GLN A 22 -2.46 75.00 -10.79
N ARG A 23 -3.14 75.62 -9.80
CA ARG A 23 -4.57 76.11 -9.66
C ARG A 23 -5.76 75.23 -10.08
N ALA A 24 -6.97 75.21 -9.48
CA ALA A 24 -7.67 75.83 -8.31
C ALA A 24 -9.09 75.16 -8.27
N GLY A 25 -9.91 75.09 -7.20
CA GLY A 25 -9.83 75.50 -5.81
C GLY A 25 -11.15 75.21 -5.04
N ARG A 26 -11.08 75.32 -3.70
CA ARG A 26 -12.09 75.68 -2.66
C ARG A 26 -13.38 74.83 -2.51
N ASP A 27 -13.97 74.58 -1.34
CA ASP A 27 -13.64 74.76 0.09
C ASP A 27 -14.72 73.98 0.91
N GLU A 28 -14.36 73.60 2.14
CA GLU A 28 -15.20 73.38 3.35
C GLU A 28 -16.14 72.15 3.53
N GLN A 29 -15.95 71.44 4.67
CA GLN A 29 -16.88 70.51 5.36
C GLN A 29 -17.79 71.31 6.35
N PRO A 30 -18.71 70.76 7.22
CA PRO A 30 -19.28 69.40 7.45
C PRO A 30 -20.83 69.35 7.73
N ARG A 31 -21.36 68.15 8.09
CA ARG A 31 -22.61 67.78 8.84
C ARG A 31 -23.98 67.52 8.13
N SER A 32 -24.55 66.35 8.49
CA SER A 32 -25.94 65.93 8.79
C SER A 32 -27.17 66.21 7.89
N GLU A 33 -27.89 65.10 7.62
CA GLU A 33 -29.36 64.85 7.58
C GLU A 33 -30.33 65.54 6.59
N ASN A 34 -31.10 64.67 5.89
CA ASN A 34 -32.51 64.71 5.46
C ASN A 34 -33.02 65.94 4.66
N GLY A 35 -33.79 65.85 3.56
CA GLY A 35 -34.63 64.82 2.97
C GLY A 35 -35.68 65.51 2.06
N GLN A 36 -36.63 64.72 1.53
CA GLN A 36 -37.76 65.04 0.60
C GLN A 36 -37.45 64.72 -0.88
N GLY A 37 -38.14 63.82 -1.58
CA GLY A 37 -39.36 63.06 -1.27
C GLY A 37 -40.37 63.18 -2.42
N ARG A 38 -40.96 62.05 -2.82
CA ARG A 38 -42.31 61.80 -3.41
C ARG A 38 -42.26 60.42 -4.09
N GLY A 39 -43.09 59.42 -3.81
CA GLY A 39 -44.19 59.15 -2.86
C GLY A 39 -44.44 57.61 -2.89
N GLN A 40 -44.70 56.94 -1.76
CA GLN A 40 -46.04 56.46 -1.30
C GLN A 40 -46.67 55.42 -2.25
N ASP A 41 -47.11 54.21 -1.89
CA ASP A 41 -47.56 53.63 -0.61
C ASP A 41 -47.66 52.07 -0.67
N GLU A 42 -47.63 51.46 0.53
CA GLU A 42 -48.40 50.28 1.02
C GLU A 42 -48.20 48.81 0.51
N GLN A 43 -47.97 47.93 1.50
CA GLN A 43 -48.37 46.49 1.56
C GLN A 43 -49.91 46.36 1.79
N PRO A 44 -50.50 45.15 2.02
CA PRO A 44 -50.50 43.86 1.31
C PRO A 44 -51.94 43.29 1.07
N ARG A 45 -52.02 42.09 0.46
CA ARG A 45 -53.12 41.08 0.42
C ARG A 45 -54.09 41.03 -0.79
N SER A 46 -54.29 39.77 -1.20
CA SER A 46 -55.50 39.05 -1.67
C SER A 46 -56.18 39.43 -2.98
N GLU A 47 -56.34 38.45 -3.88
CA GLU A 47 -57.59 37.69 -4.19
C GLU A 47 -57.31 36.76 -5.39
N ASN A 48 -57.39 35.43 -5.25
CA ASN A 48 -58.56 34.54 -5.29
C ASN A 48 -59.16 34.29 -6.70
N GLY A 49 -59.32 33.00 -7.01
CA GLY A 49 -60.37 32.52 -7.91
C GLY A 49 -60.00 31.29 -8.75
N GLN A 50 -60.13 30.08 -8.21
CA GLN A 50 -61.33 29.22 -8.40
C GLN A 50 -61.02 27.72 -8.22
N GLU A 51 -61.62 27.20 -7.14
CA GLU A 51 -62.01 25.82 -6.81
C GLU A 51 -63.16 25.34 -7.75
N PRO A 52 -63.75 24.11 -7.67
CA PRO A 52 -64.09 23.39 -6.43
C PRO A 52 -64.11 21.84 -6.44
N GLY A 53 -64.25 21.29 -5.22
CA GLY A 53 -64.71 19.92 -4.98
C GLY A 53 -64.57 19.48 -3.51
N GLN A 54 -65.36 20.07 -2.60
CA GLN A 54 -65.50 19.69 -1.19
C GLN A 54 -66.63 18.66 -0.97
N ASP A 55 -66.53 17.91 0.13
CA ASP A 55 -67.57 17.70 1.19
C ASP A 55 -67.09 16.53 2.09
N GLY A 56 -67.15 16.50 3.42
CA GLY A 56 -67.70 17.36 4.48
C GLY A 56 -67.37 16.75 5.86
N GLN A 57 -67.45 17.57 6.92
CA GLN A 57 -67.28 17.26 8.36
C GLN A 57 -68.68 17.11 9.04
N PRO A 58 -68.88 17.00 10.39
CA PRO A 58 -68.20 16.29 11.52
C PRO A 58 -69.15 15.72 12.65
N ARG A 59 -68.56 15.18 13.76
CA ARG A 59 -69.10 14.96 15.16
C ARG A 59 -70.25 13.92 15.29
N SER A 60 -70.48 13.13 16.35
CA SER A 60 -70.22 13.14 17.82
C SER A 60 -70.63 11.77 18.46
N GLY A 61 -70.09 11.42 19.64
CA GLY A 61 -70.88 10.90 20.78
C GLY A 61 -70.81 9.42 21.18
N ASP A 62 -70.17 9.17 22.34
CA ASP A 62 -70.47 8.23 23.46
C ASP A 62 -70.76 6.73 23.19
N GLY A 63 -70.25 5.74 23.94
CA GLY A 63 -69.44 5.73 25.16
C GLY A 63 -69.30 4.33 25.77
N GLN A 64 -68.48 4.27 26.83
CA GLN A 64 -68.43 3.31 27.97
C GLN A 64 -67.81 1.90 27.82
N GLY A 65 -66.85 1.62 28.72
CA GLY A 65 -66.55 0.27 29.22
C GLY A 65 -65.07 -0.02 29.56
N PRO A 66 -64.62 -0.02 30.84
CA PRO A 66 -63.21 0.16 31.19
C PRO A 66 -62.49 -1.03 31.91
N SER A 67 -61.17 -0.84 32.02
CA SER A 67 -60.28 -1.10 33.18
C SER A 67 -59.83 -2.52 33.61
N GLN A 68 -58.48 -2.64 33.60
CA GLN A 68 -57.56 -3.06 34.68
C GLN A 68 -57.53 -4.49 35.26
N GLY A 69 -56.27 -4.95 35.43
CA GLY A 69 -55.80 -5.94 36.40
C GLY A 69 -54.71 -6.82 35.78
N GLY A 70 -53.43 -6.87 36.16
CA GLY A 70 -52.75 -6.45 37.39
C GLY A 70 -52.27 -7.66 38.21
N ARG A 71 -51.02 -8.09 37.96
CA ARG A 71 -50.08 -8.84 38.84
C ARG A 71 -50.42 -10.29 39.28
N GLY A 72 -49.39 -11.15 39.28
CA GLY A 72 -49.35 -12.41 40.04
C GLY A 72 -48.05 -13.19 39.83
N HIS A 73 -47.39 -13.56 40.92
CA HIS A 73 -45.98 -13.96 41.06
C HIS A 73 -45.89 -15.43 41.55
N ARG A 74 -44.76 -16.10 41.23
CA ARG A 74 -44.02 -17.12 42.04
C ARG A 74 -44.50 -18.58 42.16
N ASP A 75 -43.50 -19.47 41.93
CA ASP A 75 -42.98 -20.59 42.75
C ASP A 75 -43.98 -21.64 43.28
N ALA A 76 -43.69 -22.92 43.48
CA ALA A 76 -42.63 -23.91 43.23
C ALA A 76 -43.17 -25.24 43.84
N HIS A 77 -42.50 -26.38 43.59
CA HIS A 77 -42.39 -27.63 44.40
C HIS A 77 -42.47 -28.92 43.53
N THR A 78 -41.34 -29.61 43.30
CA THR A 78 -40.75 -30.80 44.02
C THR A 78 -41.61 -32.07 43.93
N ALA A 79 -41.15 -33.32 43.90
CA ALA A 79 -39.89 -34.06 43.69
C ALA A 79 -40.26 -35.57 43.86
N HIS A 80 -39.56 -36.51 43.21
CA HIS A 80 -39.32 -37.92 43.62
C HIS A 80 -38.46 -38.58 42.53
N GLU A 81 -37.18 -38.90 42.72
CA GLU A 81 -36.52 -39.97 43.52
C GLU A 81 -36.56 -41.38 42.90
N GLY A 82 -35.35 -41.96 42.72
CA GLY A 82 -35.08 -43.36 42.40
C GLY A 82 -33.64 -43.58 41.89
N GLY A 83 -32.67 -43.76 42.78
CA GLY A 83 -31.23 -43.77 42.49
C GLY A 83 -30.56 -45.14 42.21
N THR A 84 -29.44 -45.06 41.47
CA THR A 84 -28.05 -45.60 41.62
C THR A 84 -27.77 -47.02 42.20
N PRO A 85 -26.63 -47.71 41.86
CA PRO A 85 -25.29 -47.11 41.64
C PRO A 85 -24.32 -47.71 40.57
N ARG A 86 -23.42 -46.81 40.13
CA ARG A 86 -21.96 -46.94 39.83
C ARG A 86 -21.42 -48.21 39.13
N GLN A 87 -20.72 -47.98 38.01
CA GLN A 87 -19.26 -48.17 37.93
C GLN A 87 -18.63 -47.28 36.84
N THR A 88 -17.40 -46.87 37.14
CA THR A 88 -16.56 -45.81 36.57
C THR A 88 -15.68 -46.28 35.40
N SER A 89 -15.43 -45.41 34.41
CA SER A 89 -14.07 -45.23 33.85
C SER A 89 -14.00 -43.95 32.99
N ASP A 90 -12.93 -43.20 33.23
CA ASP A 90 -12.68 -41.82 32.85
C ASP A 90 -12.37 -41.57 31.37
N ALA A 91 -12.57 -40.30 31.01
CA ALA A 91 -12.35 -39.70 29.70
C ALA A 91 -10.87 -39.47 29.38
N GLU A 92 -10.49 -39.77 28.14
CA GLU A 92 -9.25 -39.32 27.51
C GLU A 92 -9.37 -37.87 27.05
N GLY A 93 -8.47 -37.01 27.53
CA GLY A 93 -8.17 -35.72 26.94
C GLY A 93 -7.10 -35.87 25.84
N GLY A 94 -7.48 -35.62 24.59
CA GLY A 94 -6.57 -35.53 23.45
C GLY A 94 -6.13 -34.09 23.20
N VAL A 95 -4.84 -33.83 23.42
CA VAL A 95 -4.16 -32.54 23.26
C VAL A 95 -4.03 -32.17 21.78
N THR A 96 -4.35 -30.91 21.43
CA THR A 96 -4.23 -30.38 20.07
C THR A 96 -2.78 -29.99 19.72
N ARG A 97 -2.45 -30.08 18.43
CA ARG A 97 -1.12 -29.94 17.79
C ARG A 97 -0.41 -28.59 18.02
N ARG A 98 -0.97 -27.67 18.82
CA ARG A 98 -0.42 -26.36 19.17
C ARG A 98 0.62 -26.40 20.31
N GLN A 99 0.89 -27.56 20.91
CA GLN A 99 1.87 -27.72 22.00
C GLN A 99 3.11 -28.59 21.67
N ALA A 100 3.27 -29.08 20.43
CA ALA A 100 4.39 -29.98 20.08
C ALA A 100 5.56 -29.32 19.33
N LEU A 101 5.57 -27.99 19.12
CA LEU A 101 6.63 -27.29 18.38
C LEU A 101 7.29 -26.12 19.14
N ARG A 102 7.29 -26.20 20.47
CA ARG A 102 8.25 -25.49 21.31
C ARG A 102 8.98 -26.52 22.15
N MET A 103 10.04 -27.09 21.59
CA MET A 103 11.21 -27.71 22.24
C MET A 103 11.90 -28.65 21.26
N SER A 104 12.83 -28.13 20.46
CA SER A 104 13.98 -28.88 19.90
C SER A 104 14.86 -27.93 19.08
N ALA A 105 15.66 -27.13 19.79
CA ALA A 105 16.80 -26.41 19.21
C ALA A 105 17.96 -26.50 20.21
N ALA A 106 18.74 -27.58 20.11
CA ALA A 106 20.12 -27.63 20.59
C ALA A 106 20.82 -28.90 20.06
N ALA A 107 22.12 -28.76 19.83
CA ALA A 107 23.13 -29.76 19.46
C ALA A 107 23.24 -30.12 17.97
N GLY A 108 24.43 -29.81 17.41
CA GLY A 108 24.80 -30.09 16.04
C GLY A 108 25.92 -31.11 15.88
N ALA A 109 26.36 -31.17 14.62
CA ALA A 109 27.68 -31.51 14.08
C ALA A 109 28.07 -32.99 13.79
N THR A 110 28.59 -33.12 12.56
CA THR A 110 29.65 -34.00 12.02
C THR A 110 29.33 -35.30 11.23
N ALA A 111 29.65 -35.20 9.93
CA ALA A 111 30.54 -36.05 9.10
C ALA A 111 30.06 -37.40 8.51
N GLY A 112 30.39 -37.61 7.23
CA GLY A 112 30.56 -38.95 6.65
C GLY A 112 30.32 -39.09 5.14
N ILE A 113 31.40 -39.07 4.36
CA ILE A 113 31.49 -39.31 2.90
C ILE A 113 31.30 -40.80 2.55
N ALA A 114 30.66 -41.13 1.42
CA ALA A 114 31.04 -42.27 0.56
C ALA A 114 30.40 -42.19 -0.84
N ALA A 115 31.19 -42.55 -1.85
CA ALA A 115 30.93 -42.46 -3.28
C ALA A 115 30.53 -43.82 -3.92
N GLY A 116 29.97 -43.76 -5.13
CA GLY A 116 29.81 -44.85 -6.10
C GLY A 116 28.58 -44.60 -6.99
N GLY A 117 28.58 -44.63 -8.32
CA GLY A 117 29.54 -45.08 -9.32
C GLY A 117 28.83 -45.94 -10.38
N SER A 118 28.62 -45.38 -11.59
CA SER A 118 28.30 -46.04 -12.89
C SER A 118 26.91 -46.71 -13.04
N ALA A 119 26.26 -46.80 -14.21
CA ALA A 119 26.73 -46.83 -15.59
C ALA A 119 25.66 -46.35 -16.60
N VAL A 120 26.15 -45.86 -17.74
CA VAL A 120 25.43 -45.46 -18.95
C VAL A 120 25.19 -46.68 -19.84
N LEU A 121 24.00 -46.81 -20.42
CA LEU A 121 23.73 -47.68 -21.57
C LEU A 121 23.01 -46.88 -22.67
N ALA A 122 23.73 -46.71 -23.77
CA ALA A 122 23.22 -46.14 -25.02
C ALA A 122 22.53 -47.23 -25.84
N ALA A 123 21.38 -46.89 -26.42
CA ALA A 123 20.75 -47.68 -27.47
C ALA A 123 20.23 -46.74 -28.57
N THR A 124 20.88 -46.80 -29.73
CA THR A 124 20.41 -46.24 -31.00
C THR A 124 19.26 -47.08 -31.56
N PRO A 125 18.32 -46.47 -32.30
CA PRO A 125 17.94 -47.09 -33.56
C PRO A 125 17.80 -46.14 -34.75
N ALA A 126 18.11 -46.77 -35.88
CA ALA A 126 17.97 -46.45 -37.29
C ALA A 126 16.93 -45.40 -37.74
N THR A 127 17.41 -44.61 -38.69
CA THR A 127 16.69 -43.74 -39.63
C THR A 127 15.81 -44.50 -40.63
N ALA A 128 14.60 -44.01 -40.85
CA ALA A 128 13.81 -44.25 -42.05
C ALA A 128 13.26 -42.91 -42.55
N ALA A 129 13.57 -42.56 -43.80
CA ALA A 129 13.14 -41.34 -44.47
C ALA A 129 11.79 -41.55 -45.17
N ALA A 130 10.92 -40.55 -45.12
CA ALA A 130 9.69 -40.41 -45.90
C ALA A 130 9.48 -38.92 -46.26
N PRO A 131 8.71 -38.61 -47.33
CA PRO A 131 8.99 -37.53 -48.26
C PRO A 131 8.56 -36.14 -47.78
N ALA A 132 9.17 -35.12 -48.38
CA ALA A 132 8.95 -33.71 -48.10
C ALA A 132 7.68 -33.18 -48.78
N ASP A 133 6.70 -32.78 -47.97
CA ASP A 133 5.70 -31.79 -48.35
C ASP A 133 6.16 -30.43 -47.83
N SER A 134 6.58 -29.56 -48.75
CA SER A 134 7.05 -28.22 -48.47
C SER A 134 5.88 -27.24 -48.32
N GLU A 135 5.29 -27.17 -47.14
CA GLU A 135 4.68 -25.95 -46.62
C GLU A 135 5.57 -25.42 -45.50
N ALA A 136 6.09 -24.20 -45.66
CA ALA A 136 7.00 -23.56 -44.71
C ALA A 136 6.47 -23.68 -43.26
N HIS A 137 7.25 -24.33 -42.41
CA HIS A 137 6.90 -24.64 -41.04
C HIS A 137 7.34 -23.51 -40.12
N PRO A 138 6.47 -22.96 -39.24
CA PRO A 138 6.95 -22.15 -38.13
C PRO A 138 7.76 -23.05 -37.18
N ALA A 139 9.03 -22.74 -36.98
CA ALA A 139 9.91 -23.52 -36.10
C ALA A 139 9.47 -23.36 -34.62
N PRO A 140 9.38 -24.47 -33.85
CA PRO A 140 9.15 -24.37 -32.40
C PRO A 140 10.34 -23.66 -31.72
N LEU A 141 10.06 -22.92 -30.65
CA LEU A 141 11.12 -22.35 -29.80
C LEU A 141 11.95 -23.51 -29.20
N PRO A 142 13.29 -23.51 -29.30
CA PRO A 142 14.11 -24.54 -28.69
C PRO A 142 13.93 -24.61 -27.18
N ALA A 143 14.05 -25.83 -26.66
CA ALA A 143 13.99 -26.11 -25.22
C ALA A 143 15.04 -25.27 -24.47
N GLY A 144 14.58 -24.32 -23.65
CA GLY A 144 15.43 -23.39 -22.89
C GLY A 144 15.25 -21.91 -23.23
N ALA A 145 14.56 -21.58 -24.32
CA ALA A 145 14.20 -20.20 -24.65
C ALA A 145 13.19 -19.62 -23.65
N ARG A 146 13.47 -18.44 -23.08
CA ARG A 146 12.53 -17.74 -22.21
C ARG A 146 11.53 -16.95 -23.07
N ARG A 147 10.24 -17.30 -22.97
CA ARG A 147 9.11 -16.61 -23.62
C ARG A 147 9.08 -15.11 -23.30
N GLU A 148 9.35 -14.76 -22.05
CA GLU A 148 9.34 -13.40 -21.51
C GLU A 148 10.68 -13.11 -20.83
N ARG A 149 11.20 -11.89 -21.00
CA ARG A 149 12.41 -11.40 -20.34
C ARG A 149 12.21 -9.97 -19.85
N SER A 150 12.82 -9.61 -18.72
CA SER A 150 12.87 -8.22 -18.28
C SER A 150 13.52 -7.37 -19.38
N PHE A 151 12.98 -6.17 -19.56
CA PHE A 151 13.44 -5.17 -20.51
C PHE A 151 13.94 -3.90 -19.81
N ASP A 152 14.21 -4.00 -18.50
CA ASP A 152 14.50 -2.87 -17.63
C ASP A 152 15.91 -2.31 -17.79
N GLU A 153 16.85 -3.11 -18.30
CA GLU A 153 18.25 -2.69 -18.32
C GLU A 153 18.58 -1.75 -19.47
N GLY A 154 19.48 -0.78 -19.25
CA GLY A 154 20.13 -0.02 -20.33
C GLY A 154 19.23 0.98 -21.05
N TRP A 155 18.50 1.78 -20.29
CA TRP A 155 17.73 2.92 -20.79
C TRP A 155 18.52 4.23 -20.68
N ARG A 156 18.09 5.22 -21.46
CA ARG A 156 18.52 6.62 -21.41
C ARG A 156 17.36 7.46 -20.90
N PHE A 157 17.64 8.44 -20.07
CA PHE A 157 16.64 9.32 -19.48
C PHE A 157 17.03 10.79 -19.57
N PHE A 158 16.05 11.62 -19.85
CA PHE A 158 16.13 13.07 -19.81
C PHE A 158 14.90 13.65 -19.09
N ARG A 159 15.15 14.53 -18.11
CA ARG A 159 14.10 15.27 -17.39
C ARG A 159 13.90 16.62 -18.07
N GLY A 160 12.69 16.85 -18.57
CA GLY A 160 12.35 17.93 -19.48
C GLY A 160 11.75 17.39 -20.76
N ASP A 161 11.11 18.26 -21.54
CA ASP A 161 10.63 17.92 -22.88
C ASP A 161 11.78 18.02 -23.91
N ALA A 162 11.74 17.18 -24.94
CA ALA A 162 12.80 17.08 -25.95
C ALA A 162 12.19 16.92 -27.35
N ASP A 163 12.19 18.00 -28.12
CA ASP A 163 11.64 18.02 -29.47
C ASP A 163 12.36 17.03 -30.40
N GLY A 164 11.61 16.17 -31.07
CA GLY A 164 12.14 15.17 -32.00
C GLY A 164 12.75 13.94 -31.31
N ALA A 165 12.65 13.81 -29.99
CA ALA A 165 13.19 12.68 -29.24
C ALA A 165 12.46 11.35 -29.51
N GLU A 166 11.37 11.34 -30.28
CA GLU A 166 10.76 10.15 -30.83
C GLU A 166 11.52 9.57 -32.04
N GLN A 167 12.34 10.39 -32.72
CA GLN A 167 13.00 10.01 -33.95
C GLN A 167 14.18 9.06 -33.72
N PRO A 168 14.41 8.06 -34.60
CA PRO A 168 15.55 7.15 -34.48
C PRO A 168 16.90 7.86 -34.56
N SER A 169 16.99 8.94 -35.34
CA SER A 169 18.20 9.71 -35.56
C SER A 169 18.53 10.73 -34.46
N PHE A 170 17.65 10.89 -33.46
CA PHE A 170 17.90 11.79 -32.34
C PHE A 170 19.12 11.35 -31.52
N ASP A 171 20.03 12.28 -31.22
CA ASP A 171 21.23 12.02 -30.43
C ASP A 171 20.92 12.12 -28.92
N ASP A 172 20.81 10.96 -28.28
CA ASP A 172 20.61 10.82 -26.84
C ASP A 172 21.89 10.45 -26.08
N ALA A 173 23.08 10.60 -26.69
CA ALA A 173 24.34 10.20 -26.07
C ALA A 173 24.63 10.96 -24.75
N SER A 174 24.12 12.19 -24.63
CA SER A 174 24.23 13.03 -23.43
C SER A 174 23.22 12.67 -22.33
N TRP A 175 22.21 11.85 -22.63
CA TRP A 175 21.16 11.48 -21.67
C TRP A 175 21.70 10.49 -20.63
N ARG A 176 21.13 10.59 -19.42
CA ARG A 176 21.55 9.76 -18.28
C ARG A 176 21.24 8.30 -18.54
N ALA A 177 22.26 7.43 -18.46
CA ALA A 177 22.03 5.99 -18.49
C ALA A 177 21.45 5.51 -17.15
N LEU A 178 20.41 4.68 -17.19
CA LEU A 178 19.83 4.04 -16.01
C LEU A 178 19.20 2.68 -16.34
N ASP A 179 18.91 1.92 -15.30
CA ASP A 179 18.04 0.74 -15.39
C ASP A 179 16.70 1.09 -14.73
N LEU A 180 15.62 0.58 -15.30
CA LEU A 180 14.28 0.64 -14.73
C LEU A 180 14.14 -0.37 -13.57
N PRO A 181 13.13 -0.23 -12.71
CA PRO A 181 12.15 0.87 -12.65
C PRO A 181 12.75 2.18 -12.13
N HIS A 182 12.14 3.30 -12.54
CA HIS A 182 12.66 4.64 -12.27
C HIS A 182 11.55 5.66 -11.97
N ASP A 183 11.82 6.48 -10.95
CA ASP A 183 11.00 7.60 -10.52
C ASP A 183 11.89 8.84 -10.34
N TRP A 184 11.71 9.85 -11.19
CA TRP A 184 12.54 11.05 -11.13
C TRP A 184 12.06 12.07 -10.10
N SER A 185 10.83 11.93 -9.59
CA SER A 185 10.22 12.90 -8.68
C SER A 185 10.75 12.79 -7.25
N ILE A 186 11.32 11.64 -6.89
CA ILE A 186 11.99 11.42 -5.60
C ILE A 186 13.49 11.78 -5.64
N GLU A 187 14.03 12.11 -6.82
CA GLU A 187 15.41 12.56 -6.96
C GLU A 187 15.55 14.05 -6.61
N ASP A 188 16.76 14.44 -6.21
CA ASP A 188 17.06 15.85 -5.98
C ASP A 188 16.79 16.67 -7.25
N LEU A 189 16.10 17.79 -7.07
CA LEU A 189 15.84 18.72 -8.16
C LEU A 189 17.17 19.28 -8.67
N PRO A 190 17.38 19.40 -9.99
CA PRO A 190 18.63 19.91 -10.55
C PRO A 190 18.89 21.37 -10.14
N TYR A 191 17.85 22.08 -9.69
CA TYR A 191 17.88 23.45 -9.17
C TYR A 191 17.65 23.52 -7.66
N ALA A 192 17.77 22.41 -6.93
CA ALA A 192 17.64 22.41 -5.47
C ALA A 192 18.67 23.34 -4.82
N THR A 193 18.21 24.16 -3.86
CA THR A 193 19.05 25.13 -3.16
C THR A 193 19.75 24.55 -1.92
N SER A 194 19.27 23.41 -1.45
CA SER A 194 19.86 22.61 -0.38
C SER A 194 19.54 21.13 -0.62
N ASP A 195 20.32 20.26 0.00
CA ASP A 195 20.06 18.83 0.14
C ASP A 195 19.99 18.41 1.63
N ASP A 196 20.10 19.40 2.53
CA ASP A 196 20.16 19.28 3.97
C ASP A 196 18.94 19.95 4.59
N GLY A 197 18.09 19.15 5.23
CA GLY A 197 16.89 19.56 5.93
C GLY A 197 17.10 19.70 7.44
N ALA A 198 18.33 19.85 7.95
CA ALA A 198 18.63 19.92 9.39
C ALA A 198 17.71 20.86 10.20
N ALA A 199 17.26 21.98 9.62
CA ALA A 199 16.32 22.92 10.23
C ALA A 199 14.92 22.33 10.51
N THR A 200 14.67 21.10 10.03
CA THR A 200 13.41 20.35 10.14
C THR A 200 13.63 18.99 10.80
N SER A 201 14.78 18.78 11.44
CA SER A 201 15.11 17.56 12.16
C SER A 201 14.79 17.69 13.65
N ASP A 202 13.72 18.38 14.02
CA ASP A 202 13.35 18.53 15.43
C ASP A 202 13.07 17.16 16.05
N PRO A 203 13.49 16.90 17.31
CA PRO A 203 13.26 15.62 18.00
C PRO A 203 11.78 15.40 18.36
N SER A 204 10.96 16.44 18.32
CA SER A 204 9.53 16.43 18.67
C SER A 204 8.68 16.86 17.49
N LEU A 205 7.53 16.23 17.27
CA LEU A 205 6.53 16.72 16.32
C LEU A 205 5.75 17.94 16.85
N LEU A 206 5.89 18.22 18.15
CA LEU A 206 5.01 19.10 18.93
C LEU A 206 5.63 20.46 19.21
N VAL A 207 6.96 20.52 19.32
CA VAL A 207 7.69 21.75 19.62
C VAL A 207 8.34 22.24 18.34
N ARG A 208 7.69 23.19 17.66
CA ARG A 208 8.43 24.06 16.75
C ARG A 208 9.41 24.83 17.61
N LYS A 209 10.71 24.72 17.36
CA LYS A 209 11.62 25.73 17.88
C LYS A 209 11.22 27.03 17.17
N ASP A 210 10.61 27.97 17.89
CA ASP A 210 10.34 29.30 17.34
C ASP A 210 11.65 29.78 16.72
N PRO A 211 11.66 30.24 15.46
CA PRO A 211 12.86 30.79 14.88
C PRO A 211 13.21 32.03 15.71
N GLY A 212 14.15 31.86 16.63
CA GLY A 212 14.77 32.99 17.31
C GLY A 212 15.30 33.96 16.24
N PRO A 213 15.47 35.25 16.58
CA PRO A 213 16.04 36.20 15.64
C PRO A 213 17.36 35.67 15.07
N GLY A 214 17.41 35.46 13.74
CA GLY A 214 18.56 34.91 13.02
C GLY A 214 18.48 33.43 12.64
N THR A 215 17.36 32.74 12.87
CA THR A 215 17.14 31.39 12.32
C THR A 215 16.88 31.51 10.81
N PRO A 216 17.67 30.88 9.93
CA PRO A 216 17.47 31.01 8.48
C PRO A 216 16.11 30.42 8.08
N ASP A 217 15.43 31.07 7.13
CA ASP A 217 14.21 30.53 6.53
C ASP A 217 14.47 29.11 6.01
N THR A 218 13.57 28.16 6.27
CA THR A 218 13.65 26.83 5.66
C THR A 218 13.72 27.01 4.14
N PRO A 219 14.80 26.54 3.48
CA PRO A 219 14.93 26.68 2.04
C PRO A 219 13.68 26.10 1.36
N GLN A 220 13.14 26.83 0.39
CA GLN A 220 11.89 26.46 -0.26
C GLN A 220 12.06 25.28 -1.24
N VAL A 221 13.31 24.97 -1.61
CA VAL A 221 13.67 23.87 -2.51
C VAL A 221 14.79 23.04 -1.90
N ILE A 222 14.46 21.86 -1.35
CA ILE A 222 15.40 20.93 -0.70
C ILE A 222 15.22 19.53 -1.27
N GLY A 223 16.30 18.94 -1.80
CA GLY A 223 16.25 17.62 -2.40
C GLY A 223 15.13 17.52 -3.45
N PRO A 224 14.16 16.60 -3.31
CA PRO A 224 13.04 16.46 -4.26
C PRO A 224 11.89 17.47 -4.04
N PHE A 225 11.92 18.26 -2.97
CA PHE A 225 10.80 19.08 -2.53
C PHE A 225 10.90 20.52 -3.03
N ASP A 226 9.81 21.05 -3.60
CA ASP A 226 9.65 22.45 -4.01
C ASP A 226 8.24 22.96 -3.66
N THR A 227 8.15 23.90 -2.73
CA THR A 227 6.86 24.46 -2.27
C THR A 227 6.12 25.30 -3.31
N ARG A 228 6.81 25.77 -4.36
CA ARG A 228 6.26 26.63 -5.41
C ARG A 228 6.15 25.91 -6.75
N GLY A 229 7.11 25.04 -7.06
CA GLY A 229 7.18 24.27 -8.30
C GLY A 229 6.30 23.00 -8.29
N SER A 230 5.90 22.51 -7.11
CA SER A 230 5.00 21.35 -7.01
C SER A 230 3.57 21.72 -7.36
N ALA A 231 3.05 21.19 -8.47
CA ALA A 231 1.67 21.43 -8.88
C ALA A 231 0.66 20.92 -7.83
N GLY A 232 0.89 19.73 -7.27
CA GLY A 232 0.01 19.11 -6.26
C GLY A 232 0.25 19.57 -4.81
N GLY A 233 1.29 20.38 -4.55
CA GLY A 233 1.60 20.88 -3.21
C GLY A 233 1.65 19.76 -2.16
N GLY A 234 1.00 19.97 -1.02
CA GLY A 234 0.95 18.98 0.07
C GLY A 234 0.27 17.65 -0.29
N SER A 235 -0.61 17.63 -1.29
CA SER A 235 -1.24 16.39 -1.78
C SER A 235 -0.19 15.42 -2.33
N THR A 236 0.77 15.92 -3.10
CA THR A 236 1.86 15.10 -3.69
C THR A 236 3.17 15.22 -2.93
N GLY A 237 3.11 15.60 -1.65
CA GLY A 237 4.27 15.68 -0.76
C GLY A 237 5.28 16.75 -1.19
N TYR A 238 4.84 17.80 -1.87
CA TYR A 238 5.66 18.88 -2.41
C TYR A 238 6.72 18.44 -3.44
N THR A 239 6.59 17.24 -4.02
CA THR A 239 7.48 16.75 -5.08
C THR A 239 7.08 17.31 -6.45
N VAL A 240 8.01 17.31 -7.40
CA VAL A 240 7.81 17.92 -8.73
C VAL A 240 7.86 16.85 -9.82
N GLY A 241 6.76 16.70 -10.56
CA GLY A 241 6.68 15.87 -11.76
C GLY A 241 7.29 16.54 -12.99
N GLY A 242 6.43 17.04 -13.88
CA GLY A 242 6.79 17.61 -15.18
C GLY A 242 6.85 16.58 -16.30
N VAL A 243 7.55 16.91 -17.39
CA VAL A 243 7.77 16.01 -18.53
C VAL A 243 9.11 15.30 -18.39
N GLY A 244 9.17 14.04 -18.80
CA GLY A 244 10.40 13.27 -18.92
C GLY A 244 10.37 12.33 -20.11
N TRP A 245 11.55 12.03 -20.66
CA TRP A 245 11.72 11.12 -21.78
C TRP A 245 12.63 9.96 -21.43
N TYR A 246 12.27 8.78 -21.93
CA TYR A 246 13.09 7.59 -21.91
C TYR A 246 13.38 7.13 -23.33
N ARG A 247 14.61 6.68 -23.58
CA ARG A 247 15.00 6.07 -24.85
C ARG A 247 15.77 4.78 -24.62
N LYS A 248 15.58 3.81 -25.50
CA LYS A 248 16.31 2.55 -25.48
C LYS A 248 16.63 2.10 -26.89
N THR A 249 17.91 1.88 -27.14
CA THR A 249 18.39 1.25 -28.37
C THR A 249 18.64 -0.24 -28.14
N PHE A 250 18.12 -1.10 -29.00
CA PHE A 250 18.28 -2.55 -28.92
C PHE A 250 18.38 -3.16 -30.33
N GLY A 251 19.06 -4.31 -30.46
CA GLY A 251 19.07 -5.04 -31.74
C GLY A 251 17.70 -5.63 -32.06
N SER A 252 17.51 -6.17 -33.27
CA SER A 252 16.34 -7.01 -33.56
C SER A 252 16.16 -8.04 -32.43
N PRO A 253 14.95 -8.18 -31.83
CA PRO A 253 14.71 -9.18 -30.80
C PRO A 253 15.07 -10.55 -31.35
N ASP A 254 16.28 -11.01 -31.04
CA ASP A 254 16.63 -12.40 -31.25
C ASP A 254 15.69 -13.21 -30.36
N PRO A 255 14.80 -14.04 -30.93
CA PRO A 255 13.90 -14.87 -30.14
C PRO A 255 14.66 -15.79 -29.18
N LEU A 256 15.97 -16.03 -29.37
CA LEU A 256 16.69 -17.15 -28.79
C LEU A 256 18.12 -16.89 -28.28
N GLY A 257 18.66 -15.68 -28.36
CA GLY A 257 20.00 -15.40 -27.84
C GLY A 257 21.09 -16.29 -28.45
N GLY A 258 21.17 -16.35 -29.78
CA GLY A 258 22.30 -16.91 -30.51
C GLY A 258 22.13 -18.32 -31.10
N ALA A 259 20.97 -18.97 -30.95
CA ALA A 259 20.65 -20.21 -31.67
C ALA A 259 19.67 -19.92 -32.80
N ALA A 260 19.93 -20.44 -34.01
CA ALA A 260 19.13 -20.22 -35.23
C ALA A 260 17.61 -20.24 -34.95
N GLY A 261 17.04 -19.05 -34.85
CA GLY A 261 15.61 -18.84 -34.60
C GLY A 261 14.78 -18.84 -35.88
N PRO A 262 13.44 -18.86 -35.73
CA PRO A 262 12.54 -18.74 -36.87
C PRO A 262 12.89 -17.49 -37.70
N ALA A 263 12.68 -17.58 -39.01
CA ALA A 263 13.07 -16.52 -39.94
C ALA A 263 12.33 -15.21 -39.62
N ALA A 264 12.95 -14.08 -39.98
CA ALA A 264 12.32 -12.76 -39.92
C ALA A 264 10.93 -12.80 -40.60
N GLY A 265 9.87 -12.51 -39.84
CA GLY A 265 8.46 -12.60 -40.27
C GLY A 265 7.61 -13.66 -39.56
N GLU A 266 8.23 -14.62 -38.86
CA GLU A 266 7.54 -15.71 -38.14
C GLU A 266 7.39 -15.46 -36.63
N THR A 267 7.96 -14.38 -36.09
CA THR A 267 7.90 -14.05 -34.66
C THR A 267 6.88 -12.97 -34.35
N ARG A 268 6.41 -12.94 -33.10
CA ARG A 268 5.66 -11.82 -32.52
C ARG A 268 6.44 -11.30 -31.33
N ALA A 269 6.62 -9.98 -31.27
CA ALA A 269 7.32 -9.29 -30.20
C ALA A 269 6.38 -8.27 -29.56
N GLU A 270 6.15 -8.41 -28.27
CA GLU A 270 5.26 -7.54 -27.50
C GLU A 270 6.05 -6.93 -26.34
N LEU A 271 5.93 -5.61 -26.17
CA LEU A 271 6.49 -4.88 -25.04
C LEU A 271 5.38 -4.56 -24.05
N ARG A 272 5.51 -5.06 -22.81
CA ARG A 272 4.63 -4.73 -21.69
C ARG A 272 5.30 -3.73 -20.75
N PHE A 273 4.54 -2.74 -20.31
CA PHE A 273 4.85 -1.89 -19.18
C PHE A 273 3.91 -2.27 -18.04
N ASP A 274 4.43 -2.57 -16.86
CA ASP A 274 3.57 -2.89 -15.71
C ASP A 274 2.92 -1.64 -15.10
N GLY A 275 3.46 -0.44 -15.41
CA GLY A 275 2.89 0.87 -15.10
C GLY A 275 3.86 2.03 -15.42
N VAL A 276 3.32 3.14 -15.92
CA VAL A 276 4.06 4.37 -16.26
C VAL A 276 3.24 5.56 -15.78
N TYR A 277 3.74 6.32 -14.81
CA TYR A 277 3.00 7.45 -14.23
C TYR A 277 3.49 8.78 -14.80
N GLN A 278 2.72 9.51 -15.61
CA GLN A 278 1.49 9.10 -16.31
C GLN A 278 1.42 9.77 -17.69
N ASN A 279 0.31 9.60 -18.42
CA ASN A 279 0.14 10.15 -19.77
C ASN A 279 1.32 9.78 -20.69
N ALA A 280 1.53 8.47 -20.83
CA ALA A 280 2.68 7.94 -21.56
C ALA A 280 2.38 7.85 -23.05
N ASP A 281 3.25 8.43 -23.87
CA ASP A 281 3.29 8.18 -25.31
C ASP A 281 4.50 7.31 -25.65
N VAL A 282 4.30 6.31 -26.52
CA VAL A 282 5.33 5.33 -26.87
C VAL A 282 5.56 5.29 -28.37
N TRP A 283 6.82 5.31 -28.78
CA TRP A 283 7.23 5.18 -30.18
C TRP A 283 8.25 4.07 -30.36
N LEU A 284 8.17 3.37 -31.49
CA LEU A 284 9.22 2.49 -31.98
C LEU A 284 9.65 2.95 -33.37
N ASN A 285 10.94 3.22 -33.53
CA ASN A 285 11.54 3.65 -34.79
C ASN A 285 10.84 4.88 -35.41
N GLY A 286 10.42 5.84 -34.57
CA GLY A 286 9.68 7.04 -34.99
C GLY A 286 8.18 6.83 -35.25
N VAL A 287 7.68 5.58 -35.19
CA VAL A 287 6.25 5.27 -35.32
C VAL A 287 5.60 5.31 -33.95
N HIS A 288 4.55 6.12 -33.80
CA HIS A 288 3.75 6.18 -32.58
C HIS A 288 2.95 4.89 -32.41
N LEU A 289 3.22 4.15 -31.34
CA LEU A 289 2.51 2.92 -30.99
C LEU A 289 1.21 3.22 -30.26
N GLY A 290 1.21 4.27 -29.44
CA GLY A 290 0.00 4.78 -28.80
C GLY A 290 0.27 5.63 -27.56
N PHE A 291 -0.85 6.07 -26.99
CA PHE A 291 -0.96 6.82 -25.74
C PHE A 291 -1.57 5.91 -24.66
N HIS A 292 -1.14 6.06 -23.39
CA HIS A 292 -1.73 5.41 -22.23
C HIS A 292 -1.83 6.39 -21.05
N PRO A 293 -3.04 6.85 -20.67
CA PRO A 293 -3.20 7.89 -19.65
C PRO A 293 -3.00 7.39 -18.23
N TYR A 294 -3.60 6.24 -17.89
CA TYR A 294 -3.68 5.83 -16.49
C TYR A 294 -2.36 5.28 -15.97
N GLY A 295 -1.84 5.88 -14.90
CA GLY A 295 -0.50 5.55 -14.42
C GLY A 295 -0.37 4.19 -13.71
N TYR A 296 -1.46 3.51 -13.40
CA TYR A 296 -1.45 2.32 -12.53
C TYR A 296 -1.80 1.01 -13.22
N THR A 297 -2.35 1.03 -14.44
CA THR A 297 -2.64 -0.18 -15.20
C THR A 297 -1.47 -0.60 -16.06
N SER A 298 -1.29 -1.91 -16.18
CA SER A 298 -0.32 -2.48 -17.12
C SER A 298 -0.88 -2.42 -18.54
N PHE A 299 -0.01 -2.16 -19.52
CA PHE A 299 -0.37 -2.10 -20.93
C PHE A 299 0.74 -2.66 -21.81
N ALA A 300 0.41 -3.03 -23.04
CA ALA A 300 1.36 -3.60 -23.98
C ALA A 300 1.14 -3.13 -25.42
N TYR A 301 2.22 -3.15 -26.21
CA TYR A 301 2.20 -2.85 -27.64
C TYR A 301 2.87 -3.98 -28.44
N ASP A 302 2.25 -4.34 -29.56
CA ASP A 302 2.87 -5.21 -30.57
C ASP A 302 3.94 -4.43 -31.33
N LEU A 303 5.20 -4.81 -31.14
CA LEU A 303 6.34 -4.20 -31.81
C LEU A 303 6.54 -4.74 -33.23
N THR A 304 6.00 -5.94 -33.50
CA THR A 304 6.31 -6.74 -34.70
C THR A 304 6.24 -5.95 -36.01
N PRO A 305 5.19 -5.14 -36.28
CA PRO A 305 5.06 -4.45 -37.57
C PRO A 305 6.12 -3.37 -37.82
N HIS A 306 6.80 -2.90 -36.77
CA HIS A 306 7.69 -1.74 -36.83
C HIS A 306 9.15 -2.06 -36.49
N LEU A 307 9.47 -3.35 -36.25
CA LEU A 307 10.83 -3.79 -35.96
C LEU A 307 11.72 -3.77 -37.21
N ASN A 308 12.87 -3.11 -37.08
CA ASN A 308 14.00 -3.26 -37.98
C ASN A 308 14.61 -4.66 -37.80
N GLN A 309 14.50 -5.48 -38.84
CA GLN A 309 14.99 -6.87 -38.84
C GLN A 309 16.52 -6.95 -38.90
N THR A 310 17.13 -6.02 -39.62
CA THR A 310 18.58 -5.96 -39.89
C THR A 310 19.14 -4.60 -39.47
N GLY A 311 19.04 -4.27 -38.19
CA GLY A 311 19.54 -3.00 -37.66
C GLY A 311 19.13 -2.74 -36.21
N PRO A 312 19.54 -1.58 -35.65
CA PRO A 312 19.07 -1.14 -34.35
C PRO A 312 17.59 -0.75 -34.41
N ASN A 313 16.92 -0.97 -33.30
CA ASN A 313 15.59 -0.50 -32.98
C ASN A 313 15.69 0.55 -31.87
N VAL A 314 14.94 1.63 -32.01
CA VAL A 314 14.91 2.72 -31.03
C VAL A 314 13.50 2.83 -30.48
N LEU A 315 13.36 2.58 -29.19
CA LEU A 315 12.14 2.84 -28.44
C LEU A 315 12.27 4.21 -27.76
N ALA A 316 11.23 5.02 -27.82
CA ALA A 316 11.12 6.28 -27.10
C ALA A 316 9.81 6.31 -26.30
N VAL A 317 9.86 6.86 -25.09
CA VAL A 317 8.69 7.03 -24.22
C VAL A 317 8.71 8.44 -23.66
N ARG A 318 7.66 9.22 -23.92
CA ARG A 318 7.42 10.52 -23.29
C ARG A 318 6.42 10.32 -22.18
N VAL A 319 6.68 10.90 -21.01
CA VAL A 319 5.82 10.81 -19.83
C VAL A 319 5.52 12.22 -19.34
N ASP A 320 4.24 12.54 -19.13
CA ASP A 320 3.79 13.87 -18.71
C ASP A 320 3.02 13.82 -17.39
N ASN A 321 3.68 14.28 -16.33
CA ASN A 321 3.11 14.43 -15.01
C ASN A 321 3.15 15.90 -14.55
N SER A 322 2.71 16.83 -15.40
CA SER A 322 2.77 18.27 -15.13
C SER A 322 1.56 18.82 -14.33
N GLY A 323 0.56 17.98 -14.01
CA GLY A 323 -0.75 18.42 -13.49
C GLY A 323 -0.99 18.23 -11.99
N GLN A 324 -2.13 18.77 -11.52
CA GLN A 324 -2.76 18.47 -10.24
C GLN A 324 -3.66 17.23 -10.37
N ASN A 325 -3.04 16.06 -10.22
CA ASN A 325 -3.60 14.81 -10.73
C ASN A 325 -3.64 13.64 -9.73
N SER A 326 -3.29 13.90 -8.47
CA SER A 326 -3.30 12.89 -7.40
C SER A 326 -3.50 13.54 -6.02
N ARG A 327 -4.13 12.82 -5.10
CA ARG A 327 -4.22 13.21 -3.67
C ARG A 327 -2.98 12.79 -2.86
N TRP A 328 -2.26 11.78 -3.31
CA TRP A 328 -1.03 11.23 -2.71
C TRP A 328 0.15 11.33 -3.67
N TYR A 329 1.36 11.03 -3.20
CA TYR A 329 2.54 10.93 -4.04
C TYR A 329 2.41 9.82 -5.08
N ALA A 330 2.35 10.19 -6.36
CA ALA A 330 2.30 9.21 -7.44
C ALA A 330 3.68 8.77 -7.95
N GLY A 331 4.69 9.63 -7.79
CA GLY A 331 5.96 9.53 -8.50
C GLY A 331 5.84 9.89 -9.97
N SER A 332 6.93 9.77 -10.74
CA SER A 332 6.90 10.09 -12.17
C SER A 332 7.91 9.26 -12.97
N GLY A 333 7.41 8.60 -14.01
CA GLY A 333 8.22 7.78 -14.92
C GLY A 333 7.75 6.34 -15.07
N ILE A 334 8.65 5.51 -15.62
CA ILE A 334 8.43 4.07 -15.78
C ILE A 334 8.82 3.41 -14.45
N TYR A 335 7.92 3.51 -13.46
CA TYR A 335 8.17 3.17 -12.07
C TYR A 335 7.96 1.68 -11.74
N ARG A 336 7.45 0.90 -12.69
CA ARG A 336 7.34 -0.57 -12.62
C ARG A 336 8.14 -1.26 -13.72
N HIS A 337 8.27 -2.58 -13.62
CA HIS A 337 8.98 -3.42 -14.57
C HIS A 337 8.43 -3.31 -16.00
N THR A 338 9.33 -3.53 -16.94
CA THR A 338 9.07 -3.65 -18.37
C THR A 338 9.48 -5.04 -18.86
N TRP A 339 8.72 -5.60 -19.78
CA TRP A 339 8.89 -6.98 -20.22
C TRP A 339 8.81 -7.07 -21.74
N LEU A 340 9.77 -7.79 -22.34
CA LEU A 340 9.70 -8.15 -23.75
C LEU A 340 9.29 -9.61 -23.86
N THR A 341 8.13 -9.86 -24.45
CA THR A 341 7.64 -11.20 -24.78
C THR A 341 7.88 -11.47 -26.26
N VAL A 342 8.52 -12.59 -26.58
CA VAL A 342 8.74 -13.03 -27.96
C VAL A 342 8.17 -14.43 -28.14
N THR A 343 7.27 -14.59 -29.10
CA THR A 343 6.58 -15.86 -29.40
C THR A 343 6.59 -16.18 -30.89
N GLY A 344 6.18 -17.38 -31.25
CA GLY A 344 5.76 -17.70 -32.62
C GLY A 344 4.42 -17.06 -33.01
N PRO A 345 3.89 -17.38 -34.20
CA PRO A 345 2.66 -16.78 -34.72
C PRO A 345 1.42 -17.37 -34.04
N VAL A 346 1.41 -18.69 -33.77
CA VAL A 346 0.45 -19.38 -32.91
C VAL A 346 0.95 -19.29 -31.47
N ARG A 347 0.21 -18.59 -30.62
CA ARG A 347 0.67 -18.24 -29.27
C ARG A 347 -0.46 -18.14 -28.26
N ILE A 348 -0.11 -18.21 -26.99
CA ILE A 348 -0.95 -17.76 -25.88
C ILE A 348 -0.71 -16.24 -25.74
N PRO A 349 -1.73 -15.38 -25.90
CA PRO A 349 -1.58 -13.93 -25.77
C PRO A 349 -1.30 -13.52 -24.31
N LEU A 350 -0.94 -12.25 -24.09
CA LEU A 350 -0.85 -11.67 -22.75
C LEU A 350 -2.14 -11.91 -21.97
N TRP A 351 -2.01 -12.36 -20.72
CA TRP A 351 -3.13 -12.75 -19.83
C TRP A 351 -4.08 -13.82 -20.41
N GLY A 352 -3.60 -14.58 -21.40
CA GLY A 352 -4.37 -15.60 -22.10
C GLY A 352 -4.64 -16.87 -21.28
N VAL A 353 -4.09 -17.00 -20.07
CA VAL A 353 -4.38 -18.13 -19.17
C VAL A 353 -5.19 -17.65 -17.98
N SER A 354 -6.35 -18.26 -17.75
CA SER A 354 -7.16 -18.08 -16.54
C SER A 354 -7.25 -19.40 -15.79
N VAL A 355 -7.01 -19.38 -14.48
CA VAL A 355 -7.13 -20.55 -13.61
C VAL A 355 -8.21 -20.28 -12.57
N THR A 356 -9.22 -21.14 -12.52
CA THR A 356 -10.26 -21.15 -11.48
C THR A 356 -10.30 -22.52 -10.79
N THR A 357 -10.80 -22.55 -9.56
CA THR A 357 -10.90 -23.79 -8.77
C THR A 357 -12.34 -24.06 -8.36
N PRO A 358 -13.21 -24.47 -9.29
CA PRO A 358 -14.66 -24.61 -9.04
C PRO A 358 -15.01 -25.73 -8.05
N VAL A 359 -14.08 -26.66 -7.81
CA VAL A 359 -14.22 -27.72 -6.80
C VAL A 359 -12.96 -27.70 -5.95
N VAL A 360 -13.11 -27.53 -4.64
CA VAL A 360 -12.01 -27.51 -3.67
C VAL A 360 -12.41 -28.30 -2.43
N GLY A 361 -11.58 -29.26 -2.05
CA GLY A 361 -11.68 -30.02 -0.82
C GLY A 361 -10.36 -30.72 -0.51
N GLU A 362 -10.19 -31.17 0.73
CA GLU A 362 -8.91 -31.74 1.20
C GLU A 362 -8.47 -33.00 0.44
N GLN A 363 -9.42 -33.77 -0.08
CA GLN A 363 -9.16 -35.03 -0.79
C GLN A 363 -9.12 -34.85 -2.30
N HIS A 364 -9.79 -33.81 -2.81
CA HIS A 364 -10.02 -33.62 -4.23
C HIS A 364 -10.28 -32.15 -4.57
N ALA A 365 -9.61 -31.65 -5.61
CA ALA A 365 -9.93 -30.38 -6.23
C ALA A 365 -9.84 -30.48 -7.76
N VAL A 366 -10.42 -29.50 -8.45
CA VAL A 366 -10.31 -29.34 -9.90
C VAL A 366 -9.73 -27.96 -10.20
N ALA A 367 -8.63 -27.91 -10.95
CA ALA A 367 -8.16 -26.69 -11.59
C ALA A 367 -8.78 -26.61 -12.98
N ARG A 368 -9.71 -25.67 -13.20
CA ARG A 368 -10.21 -25.33 -14.52
C ARG A 368 -9.31 -24.27 -15.12
N VAL A 369 -8.69 -24.58 -16.26
CA VAL A 369 -7.73 -23.72 -16.93
C VAL A 369 -8.26 -23.36 -18.31
N ASP A 370 -8.61 -22.09 -18.49
CA ASP A 370 -8.99 -21.53 -19.78
C ASP A 370 -7.75 -20.94 -20.46
N VAL A 371 -7.47 -21.41 -21.67
CA VAL A 371 -6.28 -21.02 -22.44
C VAL A 371 -6.72 -20.39 -23.75
N SER A 372 -6.44 -19.10 -23.89
CA SER A 372 -6.59 -18.35 -25.13
C SER A 372 -5.45 -18.68 -26.08
N VAL A 373 -5.77 -18.88 -27.36
CA VAL A 373 -4.80 -19.15 -28.42
C VAL A 373 -5.07 -18.23 -29.58
N ALA A 374 -4.08 -17.40 -29.92
CA ALA A 374 -4.13 -16.45 -31.03
C ALA A 374 -3.30 -16.97 -32.22
N GLY A 375 -3.69 -16.58 -33.43
CA GLY A 375 -2.93 -16.85 -34.66
C GLY A 375 -3.16 -18.22 -35.29
N LEU A 376 -4.19 -18.95 -34.85
CA LEU A 376 -4.65 -20.18 -35.50
C LEU A 376 -5.42 -19.86 -36.79
N ALA A 377 -4.99 -20.42 -37.92
CA ALA A 377 -5.76 -20.33 -39.16
C ALA A 377 -7.08 -21.12 -39.03
N ALA A 378 -8.14 -20.70 -39.72
CA ALA A 378 -9.43 -21.40 -39.72
C ALA A 378 -9.33 -22.87 -40.21
N SER A 379 -8.32 -23.21 -41.02
CA SER A 379 -8.04 -24.55 -41.53
C SER A 379 -7.16 -25.43 -40.61
N SER A 380 -6.74 -24.92 -39.44
CA SER A 380 -5.83 -25.60 -38.50
C SER A 380 -6.51 -26.79 -37.81
N THR A 381 -6.65 -27.91 -38.51
CA THR A 381 -7.19 -29.14 -37.90
C THR A 381 -6.15 -29.79 -36.99
N GLY A 382 -6.55 -30.15 -35.76
CA GLY A 382 -5.72 -30.96 -34.85
C GLY A 382 -4.86 -30.21 -33.82
N ALA A 383 -5.05 -28.89 -33.63
CA ALA A 383 -4.43 -28.17 -32.52
C ALA A 383 -5.00 -28.65 -31.16
N ARG A 384 -4.14 -28.77 -30.14
CA ARG A 384 -4.53 -29.20 -28.79
C ARG A 384 -3.89 -28.32 -27.72
N ILE A 385 -4.56 -28.19 -26.58
CA ILE A 385 -3.96 -27.62 -25.37
C ILE A 385 -3.65 -28.75 -24.40
N ARG A 386 -2.41 -28.80 -23.91
CA ARG A 386 -2.04 -29.61 -22.75
C ARG A 386 -1.86 -28.70 -21.54
N VAL A 387 -2.54 -29.02 -20.46
CA VAL A 387 -2.35 -28.36 -19.16
C VAL A 387 -1.78 -29.36 -18.18
N THR A 388 -0.69 -28.99 -17.51
CA THR A 388 -0.10 -29.75 -16.40
C THR A 388 -0.08 -28.90 -15.14
N VAL A 389 -0.68 -29.40 -14.06
CA VAL A 389 -0.64 -28.76 -12.75
C VAL A 389 0.56 -29.28 -11.97
N LEU A 390 1.40 -28.38 -11.52
CA LEU A 390 2.58 -28.64 -10.68
C LEU A 390 2.28 -28.22 -9.24
N ASP A 391 2.65 -29.06 -8.27
CA ASP A 391 2.55 -28.76 -6.84
C ASP A 391 3.60 -27.71 -6.40
N PRO A 392 3.56 -27.24 -5.13
CA PRO A 392 4.53 -26.27 -4.63
C PRO A 392 6.00 -26.73 -4.67
N ARG A 393 6.26 -28.03 -4.87
CA ARG A 393 7.60 -28.61 -5.03
C ARG A 393 7.98 -28.80 -6.50
N GLY A 394 7.15 -28.32 -7.44
CA GLY A 394 7.35 -28.43 -8.88
C GLY A 394 7.02 -29.79 -9.47
N ARG A 395 6.37 -30.70 -8.73
CA ARG A 395 6.02 -32.05 -9.22
C ARG A 395 4.66 -32.02 -9.91
N ALA A 396 4.54 -32.69 -11.05
CA ALA A 396 3.25 -32.81 -11.74
C ALA A 396 2.25 -33.65 -10.92
N VAL A 397 1.11 -33.06 -10.59
CA VAL A 397 0.02 -33.69 -9.82
C VAL A 397 -1.24 -33.93 -10.65
N GLY A 398 -1.30 -33.38 -11.87
CA GLY A 398 -2.36 -33.65 -12.84
C GLY A 398 -1.97 -33.15 -14.23
N SER A 399 -2.44 -33.83 -15.27
CA SER A 399 -2.26 -33.39 -16.65
C SER A 399 -3.45 -33.80 -17.52
N ARG A 400 -3.92 -32.91 -18.39
CA ARG A 400 -5.02 -33.16 -19.34
C ARG A 400 -4.74 -32.46 -20.65
N THR A 401 -5.32 -33.01 -21.72
CA THR A 401 -5.18 -32.46 -23.07
C THR A 401 -6.54 -32.33 -23.75
N ALA A 402 -6.93 -31.12 -24.13
CA ALA A 402 -8.17 -30.84 -24.84
C ALA A 402 -7.91 -30.44 -26.30
N PRO A 403 -8.83 -30.72 -27.24
CA PRO A 403 -8.78 -30.11 -28.58
C PRO A 403 -9.03 -28.60 -28.49
N VAL A 404 -8.40 -27.84 -29.38
CA VAL A 404 -8.70 -26.41 -29.54
C VAL A 404 -9.94 -26.28 -30.45
N PRO A 405 -10.95 -25.46 -30.10
CA PRO A 405 -12.08 -25.17 -30.98
C PRO A 405 -11.64 -24.53 -32.31
N ALA A 406 -12.48 -24.63 -33.35
CA ALA A 406 -12.21 -23.96 -34.62
C ALA A 406 -12.17 -22.43 -34.43
N ALA A 407 -11.21 -21.76 -35.09
CA ALA A 407 -11.05 -20.32 -34.99
C ALA A 407 -12.20 -19.55 -35.63
N GLY A 408 -12.76 -18.58 -34.90
CA GLY A 408 -13.68 -17.58 -35.43
C GLY A 408 -12.95 -16.50 -36.26
N ALA A 409 -13.69 -15.52 -36.77
CA ALA A 409 -13.17 -14.46 -37.64
C ALA A 409 -12.03 -13.64 -37.01
N ASP A 410 -12.01 -13.51 -35.69
CA ASP A 410 -11.06 -12.68 -34.94
C ASP A 410 -9.72 -13.39 -34.63
N GLY A 411 -9.59 -14.67 -35.04
CA GLY A 411 -8.31 -15.40 -34.97
C GLY A 411 -7.81 -15.79 -33.57
N THR A 412 -8.61 -15.58 -32.51
CA THR A 412 -8.35 -16.04 -31.14
C THR A 412 -9.46 -16.97 -30.65
N VAL A 413 -9.09 -18.07 -29.99
CA VAL A 413 -10.02 -19.06 -29.42
C VAL A 413 -9.65 -19.40 -27.99
N VAL A 414 -10.63 -19.77 -27.18
CA VAL A 414 -10.42 -20.23 -25.81
C VAL A 414 -10.71 -21.72 -25.72
N ALA A 415 -9.77 -22.48 -25.14
CA ALA A 415 -9.96 -23.88 -24.79
C ALA A 415 -9.95 -24.05 -23.26
N SER A 416 -11.00 -24.65 -22.73
CA SER A 416 -11.15 -24.94 -21.30
C SER A 416 -10.67 -26.36 -20.98
N VAL A 417 -9.83 -26.51 -19.95
CA VAL A 417 -9.27 -27.79 -19.51
C VAL A 417 -9.46 -27.97 -18.01
N ASP A 418 -10.26 -28.95 -17.60
CA ASP A 418 -10.44 -29.34 -16.20
C ASP A 418 -9.40 -30.38 -15.80
N VAL A 419 -8.50 -30.02 -14.88
CA VAL A 419 -7.45 -30.91 -14.34
C VAL A 419 -7.79 -31.31 -12.90
N PRO A 420 -8.26 -32.55 -12.67
CA PRO A 420 -8.50 -33.04 -11.32
C PRO A 420 -7.17 -33.32 -10.59
N VAL A 421 -7.11 -32.94 -9.32
CA VAL A 421 -5.97 -33.12 -8.41
C VAL A 421 -6.45 -33.80 -7.15
N GLY A 422 -5.78 -34.89 -6.76
CA GLY A 422 -6.00 -35.57 -5.48
C GLY A 422 -5.15 -34.94 -4.38
N HIS A 423 -5.71 -34.86 -3.16
CA HIS A 423 -5.05 -34.27 -1.98
C HIS A 423 -4.34 -32.93 -2.25
N PRO A 424 -5.06 -31.91 -2.76
CA PRO A 424 -4.45 -30.62 -3.07
C PRO A 424 -3.89 -29.95 -1.81
N ALA A 425 -2.74 -29.30 -1.94
CA ALA A 425 -2.26 -28.38 -0.92
C ALA A 425 -3.06 -27.07 -1.02
N LEU A 426 -3.97 -26.83 -0.08
CA LEU A 426 -4.83 -25.65 -0.08
C LEU A 426 -4.03 -24.39 0.28
N TRP A 427 -4.41 -23.27 -0.33
CA TRP A 427 -3.87 -21.95 -0.04
C TRP A 427 -4.69 -21.26 1.06
N SER A 428 -4.01 -20.66 2.02
CA SER A 428 -4.58 -19.74 3.02
C SER A 428 -3.50 -18.76 3.51
N PRO A 429 -3.86 -17.69 4.25
CA PRO A 429 -2.89 -16.78 4.86
C PRO A 429 -1.85 -17.44 5.77
N ASP A 430 -2.17 -18.60 6.37
CA ASP A 430 -1.27 -19.34 7.26
C ASP A 430 -0.60 -20.53 6.56
N SER A 431 -1.06 -20.89 5.35
CA SER A 431 -0.53 -21.97 4.54
C SER A 431 -0.57 -21.58 3.06
N PRO A 432 0.29 -20.65 2.61
CA PRO A 432 0.25 -20.07 1.27
C PRO A 432 0.81 -21.02 0.20
N ASN A 433 0.20 -22.20 0.04
CA ASN A 433 0.63 -23.21 -0.93
C ASN A 433 0.32 -22.77 -2.36
N LEU A 434 1.36 -22.58 -3.19
CA LEU A 434 1.21 -22.17 -4.58
C LEU A 434 1.48 -23.32 -5.55
N CYS A 435 0.54 -23.56 -6.45
CA CYS A 435 0.68 -24.47 -7.58
C CYS A 435 1.06 -23.67 -8.85
N THR A 436 1.44 -24.38 -9.91
CA THR A 436 1.65 -23.78 -11.24
C THR A 436 0.86 -24.55 -12.28
N ALA A 437 0.05 -23.84 -13.07
CA ALA A 437 -0.52 -24.37 -14.31
C ALA A 437 0.46 -24.10 -15.45
N GLN A 438 1.00 -25.16 -16.05
CA GLN A 438 1.76 -25.09 -17.29
C GLN A 438 0.83 -25.41 -18.46
N ALA A 439 0.53 -24.41 -19.28
CA ALA A 439 -0.29 -24.53 -20.48
C ALA A 439 0.59 -24.56 -21.73
N GLU A 440 0.39 -25.57 -22.59
CA GLU A 440 1.16 -25.78 -23.81
C GLU A 440 0.21 -25.87 -25.02
N VAL A 441 0.48 -25.06 -26.05
CA VAL A 441 -0.21 -25.17 -27.34
C VAL A 441 0.51 -26.20 -28.19
N LEU A 442 -0.19 -27.27 -28.58
CA LEU A 442 0.37 -28.37 -29.35
C LEU A 442 -0.12 -28.34 -30.80
N LEU A 443 0.81 -28.32 -31.76
CA LEU A 443 0.55 -28.56 -33.18
C LEU A 443 1.26 -29.84 -33.62
N ARG A 444 0.50 -30.77 -34.22
CA ARG A 444 1.03 -32.09 -34.66
C ARG A 444 1.84 -32.80 -33.54
N GLY A 445 1.37 -32.67 -32.29
CA GLY A 445 1.99 -33.27 -31.10
C GLY A 445 3.20 -32.53 -30.52
N ARG A 446 3.63 -31.40 -31.09
CA ARG A 446 4.77 -30.60 -30.59
C ARG A 446 4.28 -29.30 -29.96
N ALA A 447 4.87 -28.91 -28.82
CA ALA A 447 4.59 -27.63 -28.19
C ALA A 447 5.18 -26.48 -29.02
N VAL A 448 4.35 -25.52 -29.39
CA VAL A 448 4.74 -24.32 -30.16
C VAL A 448 4.75 -23.05 -29.31
N ASP A 449 4.02 -23.05 -28.19
CA ASP A 449 4.11 -22.03 -27.15
C ASP A 449 3.82 -22.66 -25.79
N THR A 450 4.35 -22.04 -24.72
CA THR A 450 4.17 -22.49 -23.34
C THR A 450 4.04 -21.29 -22.41
N ALA A 451 2.97 -21.24 -21.62
CA ALA A 451 2.77 -20.27 -20.56
C ALA A 451 2.70 -20.97 -19.20
N ARG A 452 3.18 -20.29 -18.16
CA ARG A 452 3.11 -20.75 -16.77
C ARG A 452 2.40 -19.71 -15.93
N THR A 453 1.41 -20.15 -15.18
CA THR A 453 0.60 -19.30 -14.31
C THR A 453 0.60 -19.89 -12.91
N ARG A 454 1.06 -19.11 -11.91
CA ARG A 454 0.92 -19.49 -10.50
C ARG A 454 -0.53 -19.30 -10.06
N PHE A 455 -1.00 -20.19 -9.18
CA PHE A 455 -2.32 -20.11 -8.58
C PHE A 455 -2.35 -20.88 -7.25
N GLY A 456 -3.43 -20.75 -6.47
CA GLY A 456 -3.64 -21.51 -5.23
C GLY A 456 -5.02 -22.15 -5.20
N PHE A 457 -5.11 -23.40 -4.74
CA PHE A 457 -6.40 -24.05 -4.49
C PHE A 457 -7.03 -23.48 -3.22
N ARG A 458 -8.15 -22.77 -3.36
CA ARG A 458 -8.95 -22.31 -2.23
C ARG A 458 -10.41 -22.14 -2.63
N SER A 459 -11.32 -22.24 -1.67
CA SER A 459 -12.71 -21.81 -1.85
C SER A 459 -12.98 -20.53 -1.09
N LEU A 460 -13.80 -19.66 -1.69
CA LEU A 460 -14.31 -18.44 -1.09
C LEU A 460 -15.83 -18.56 -0.99
N ALA A 461 -16.39 -18.30 0.18
CA ALA A 461 -17.82 -18.16 0.38
C ALA A 461 -18.11 -16.89 1.18
N TRP A 462 -19.10 -16.13 0.74
CA TRP A 462 -19.49 -14.84 1.29
C TRP A 462 -20.98 -14.88 1.60
N ASP A 463 -21.33 -14.60 2.83
CA ASP A 463 -22.70 -14.72 3.32
C ASP A 463 -23.00 -13.63 4.35
N GLY A 464 -24.19 -13.03 4.30
CA GLY A 464 -24.61 -12.02 5.25
C GLY A 464 -24.83 -12.56 6.67
N THR A 465 -24.90 -13.87 6.90
CA THR A 465 -25.02 -14.47 8.25
C THR A 465 -23.69 -15.07 8.71
N GLU A 466 -22.99 -15.79 7.84
CA GLU A 466 -21.75 -16.50 8.15
C GLU A 466 -20.48 -15.69 7.86
N GLY A 467 -20.61 -14.51 7.23
CA GLY A 467 -19.49 -13.65 6.88
C GLY A 467 -18.64 -14.21 5.74
N PHE A 468 -17.33 -14.16 5.91
CA PHE A 468 -16.36 -14.68 4.94
C PHE A 468 -15.80 -16.04 5.41
N LEU A 469 -16.00 -17.07 4.58
CA LEU A 469 -15.36 -18.37 4.76
C LEU A 469 -14.30 -18.61 3.69
N LEU A 470 -13.10 -18.98 4.15
CA LEU A 470 -12.00 -19.43 3.32
C LEU A 470 -11.76 -20.92 3.59
N ASN A 471 -11.86 -21.75 2.56
CA ASN A 471 -11.76 -23.21 2.70
C ASN A 471 -12.79 -23.81 3.69
N GLY A 472 -13.95 -23.18 3.83
CA GLY A 472 -15.00 -23.59 4.76
C GLY A 472 -14.79 -23.12 6.21
N GLU A 473 -13.70 -22.40 6.50
CA GLU A 473 -13.44 -21.82 7.81
C GLU A 473 -13.67 -20.31 7.79
N ARG A 474 -14.38 -19.81 8.80
CA ARG A 474 -14.59 -18.37 8.99
C ARG A 474 -13.25 -17.67 9.22
N ILE A 475 -13.02 -16.59 8.49
CA ILE A 475 -11.85 -15.73 8.69
C ILE A 475 -12.27 -14.26 8.77
N THR A 476 -11.67 -13.55 9.72
CA THR A 476 -11.78 -12.10 9.84
C THR A 476 -10.60 -11.43 9.13
N MET A 477 -10.89 -10.45 8.28
CA MET A 477 -9.87 -9.65 7.61
C MET A 477 -9.41 -8.51 8.54
N ARG A 478 -8.16 -8.63 8.99
CA ARG A 478 -7.41 -7.60 9.72
C ARG A 478 -6.58 -6.87 8.69
N GLY A 479 -7.23 -5.90 8.08
CA GLY A 479 -6.76 -5.19 6.91
C GLY A 479 -5.96 -3.94 7.22
N GLY A 480 -5.15 -3.52 6.27
CA GLY A 480 -4.56 -2.19 6.23
C GLY A 480 -4.57 -1.63 4.83
N CYS A 481 -4.87 -0.34 4.70
CA CYS A 481 -4.73 0.38 3.44
C CYS A 481 -3.24 0.71 3.22
N VAL A 482 -2.77 0.50 1.98
CA VAL A 482 -1.41 0.85 1.58
C VAL A 482 -1.44 1.59 0.24
N HIS A 483 -0.70 2.70 0.17
CA HIS A 483 -0.33 3.32 -1.09
C HIS A 483 0.88 2.60 -1.72
N HIS A 484 1.17 2.88 -2.99
CA HIS A 484 2.21 2.16 -3.73
C HIS A 484 3.64 2.61 -3.41
N ASP A 485 3.85 3.84 -2.91
CA ASP A 485 5.21 4.37 -2.70
C ASP A 485 6.00 3.63 -1.61
N HIS A 486 7.32 3.58 -1.81
CA HIS A 486 8.28 2.91 -0.94
C HIS A 486 9.15 3.91 -0.17
N GLY A 487 8.57 5.05 0.23
CA GLY A 487 9.23 6.05 1.03
C GLY A 487 10.47 6.65 0.36
N PRO A 488 11.68 6.46 0.90
CA PRO A 488 12.91 7.00 0.29
C PRO A 488 13.18 6.54 -1.15
N MET A 489 12.58 5.43 -1.58
CA MET A 489 12.69 4.93 -2.96
C MET A 489 11.65 5.56 -3.90
N GLY A 490 10.72 6.37 -3.40
CA GLY A 490 9.61 6.91 -4.19
C GLY A 490 8.72 5.79 -4.71
N SER A 491 8.24 5.90 -5.94
CA SER A 491 7.39 4.87 -6.55
C SER A 491 8.18 3.73 -7.19
N VAL A 492 9.52 3.67 -7.08
CA VAL A 492 10.33 2.59 -7.67
C VAL A 492 9.94 1.23 -7.09
N ALA A 493 9.14 0.48 -7.85
CA ALA A 493 8.52 -0.75 -7.42
C ALA A 493 9.36 -1.98 -7.80
N LEU A 494 10.39 -2.25 -6.99
CA LEU A 494 11.14 -3.51 -7.06
C LEU A 494 10.44 -4.61 -6.28
N ASP A 495 10.57 -5.86 -6.76
CA ASP A 495 10.09 -7.06 -6.08
C ASP A 495 10.44 -7.09 -4.58
N ARG A 496 11.69 -6.76 -4.23
CA ARG A 496 12.15 -6.76 -2.83
C ARG A 496 11.48 -5.67 -1.99
N SER A 497 11.14 -4.51 -2.57
CA SER A 497 10.45 -3.43 -1.85
C SER A 497 9.03 -3.84 -1.46
N GLU A 498 8.32 -4.49 -2.38
CA GLU A 498 6.98 -5.01 -2.17
C GLU A 498 6.97 -6.16 -1.17
N GLU A 499 7.89 -7.11 -1.33
CA GLU A 499 8.01 -8.25 -0.42
C GLU A 499 8.30 -7.80 1.02
N ARG A 500 9.23 -6.86 1.21
CA ARG A 500 9.55 -6.30 2.53
C ARG A 500 8.32 -5.68 3.21
N ARG A 501 7.48 -4.96 2.44
CA ARG A 501 6.25 -4.37 2.98
C ARG A 501 5.32 -5.47 3.50
N VAL A 502 5.09 -6.51 2.71
CA VAL A 502 4.21 -7.63 3.10
C VAL A 502 4.78 -8.38 4.31
N GLU A 503 6.10 -8.61 4.37
CA GLU A 503 6.77 -9.24 5.53
C GLU A 503 6.50 -8.48 6.83
N ILE A 504 6.69 -7.15 6.81
CA ILE A 504 6.53 -6.31 8.00
C ILE A 504 5.06 -6.20 8.41
N LEU A 505 4.14 -6.04 7.46
CA LEU A 505 2.70 -5.98 7.75
C LEU A 505 2.20 -7.33 8.30
N LYS A 506 2.62 -8.45 7.71
CA LYS A 506 2.28 -9.78 8.23
C LYS A 506 2.83 -9.98 9.63
N ALA A 507 4.06 -9.55 9.90
CA ALA A 507 4.66 -9.59 11.24
C ALA A 507 3.94 -8.69 12.26
N ALA A 508 3.34 -7.58 11.81
CA ALA A 508 2.51 -6.70 12.64
C ALA A 508 1.09 -7.24 12.91
N GLY A 509 0.72 -8.38 12.30
CA GLY A 509 -0.55 -9.06 12.54
C GLY A 509 -1.63 -8.82 11.48
N PHE A 510 -1.31 -8.10 10.40
CA PHE A 510 -2.21 -7.95 9.26
C PHE A 510 -2.32 -9.28 8.49
N ASN A 511 -3.52 -9.59 8.02
CA ASN A 511 -3.76 -10.71 7.11
C ASN A 511 -4.46 -10.30 5.82
N ALA A 512 -4.78 -9.00 5.67
CA ALA A 512 -5.32 -8.43 4.45
C ALA A 512 -4.68 -7.07 4.13
N ILE A 513 -4.60 -6.75 2.84
CA ILE A 513 -4.21 -5.44 2.30
C ILE A 513 -5.34 -4.92 1.40
N ARG A 514 -5.59 -3.62 1.44
CA ARG A 514 -6.36 -2.89 0.42
C ARG A 514 -5.41 -1.98 -0.34
N THR A 515 -5.44 -2.05 -1.67
CA THR A 515 -4.52 -1.32 -2.56
C THR A 515 -5.05 0.08 -2.87
N ALA A 516 -5.09 0.91 -1.84
CA ALA A 516 -5.64 2.26 -1.91
C ALA A 516 -4.80 3.19 -2.83
N HIS A 517 -5.34 3.77 -3.91
CA HIS A 517 -6.64 3.53 -4.54
C HIS A 517 -6.45 3.22 -6.02
N ASN A 518 -5.66 2.19 -6.30
CA ASN A 518 -5.24 1.87 -7.64
C ASN A 518 -4.72 0.42 -7.76
N PRO A 519 -4.71 -0.15 -8.98
CA PRO A 519 -4.16 -1.47 -9.21
C PRO A 519 -2.73 -1.52 -8.70
N PRO A 520 -2.36 -2.54 -7.91
CA PRO A 520 -1.02 -2.68 -7.36
C PRO A 520 -0.02 -3.09 -8.43
N THR A 521 1.24 -3.25 -8.04
CA THR A 521 2.25 -3.90 -8.86
C THR A 521 1.97 -5.41 -8.92
N PRO A 522 2.31 -6.11 -10.01
CA PRO A 522 2.28 -7.57 -10.03
C PRO A 522 3.14 -8.18 -8.91
N ALA A 523 4.26 -7.52 -8.59
CA ALA A 523 5.18 -7.90 -7.53
C ALA A 523 4.54 -7.91 -6.12
N LEU A 524 3.66 -6.95 -5.81
CA LEU A 524 2.92 -6.94 -4.54
C LEU A 524 1.98 -8.15 -4.45
N LEU A 525 1.20 -8.42 -5.49
CA LEU A 525 0.28 -9.57 -5.52
C LEU A 525 1.05 -10.89 -5.43
N ASP A 526 2.19 -10.99 -6.14
CA ASP A 526 3.10 -12.12 -6.06
C ASP A 526 3.68 -12.32 -4.65
N ALA A 527 4.00 -11.24 -3.92
CA ALA A 527 4.45 -11.32 -2.53
C ALA A 527 3.31 -11.74 -1.60
N CYS A 528 2.11 -11.18 -1.78
CA CYS A 528 0.91 -11.55 -1.03
C CYS A 528 0.55 -13.04 -1.21
N ASP A 529 0.67 -13.56 -2.43
CA ASP A 529 0.46 -14.97 -2.75
C ASP A 529 1.43 -15.88 -1.99
N ARG A 530 2.73 -15.52 -1.96
CA ARG A 530 3.80 -16.32 -1.34
C ARG A 530 3.78 -16.26 0.18
N LEU A 531 3.47 -15.09 0.74
CA LEU A 531 3.55 -14.82 2.18
C LEU A 531 2.20 -15.00 2.89
N GLY A 532 1.12 -15.22 2.15
CA GLY A 532 -0.21 -15.45 2.72
C GLY A 532 -0.86 -14.16 3.21
N MET A 533 -1.11 -13.23 2.30
CA MET A 533 -1.83 -11.98 2.55
C MET A 533 -3.04 -11.91 1.62
N LEU A 534 -4.23 -11.66 2.17
CA LEU A 534 -5.44 -11.42 1.37
C LEU A 534 -5.39 -10.02 0.76
N VAL A 535 -6.01 -9.83 -0.40
CA VAL A 535 -6.00 -8.55 -1.11
C VAL A 535 -7.41 -8.17 -1.53
N MET A 536 -7.80 -6.95 -1.16
CA MET A 536 -8.83 -6.16 -1.82
C MET A 536 -8.14 -5.32 -2.90
N ASP A 537 -8.33 -5.70 -4.15
CA ASP A 537 -7.69 -5.08 -5.31
C ASP A 537 -8.60 -3.99 -5.86
N GLU A 538 -8.12 -2.74 -5.82
CA GLU A 538 -8.93 -1.55 -6.04
C GLU A 538 -8.59 -0.86 -7.37
N PHE A 539 -9.64 -0.56 -8.13
CA PHE A 539 -9.49 -0.06 -9.50
C PHE A 539 -9.09 1.42 -9.58
N VAL A 540 -9.74 2.32 -8.84
CA VAL A 540 -9.58 3.75 -9.07
C VAL A 540 -10.11 4.60 -7.90
N ASP A 541 -9.61 5.83 -7.74
CA ASP A 541 -10.07 6.77 -6.70
C ASP A 541 -11.29 7.62 -7.11
N MET A 542 -11.56 7.73 -8.41
CA MET A 542 -12.54 8.65 -8.99
C MET A 542 -13.07 8.10 -10.33
N TRP A 543 -14.28 8.52 -10.71
CA TRP A 543 -14.92 8.12 -11.97
C TRP A 543 -15.04 9.30 -12.93
N ASP A 544 -16.27 9.65 -13.35
CA ASP A 544 -16.49 10.74 -14.31
C ASP A 544 -16.32 12.13 -13.66
N THR A 545 -16.46 12.23 -12.33
CA THR A 545 -16.17 13.43 -11.54
C THR A 545 -14.84 13.31 -10.79
N GLY A 546 -13.87 14.16 -11.12
CA GLY A 546 -12.54 14.17 -10.50
C GLY A 546 -12.54 14.74 -9.08
N LYS A 547 -11.55 14.29 -8.28
CA LYS A 547 -11.23 14.84 -6.95
C LYS A 547 -10.20 15.97 -7.06
N ASN A 548 -9.35 15.93 -8.08
CA ASN A 548 -8.47 17.03 -8.51
C ASN A 548 -8.72 17.39 -9.98
N PRO A 549 -8.39 18.62 -10.42
CA PRO A 549 -8.76 19.11 -11.76
C PRO A 549 -8.19 18.33 -12.95
N GLN A 550 -7.06 17.65 -12.78
CA GLN A 550 -6.33 16.97 -13.86
C GLN A 550 -6.05 15.50 -13.52
N ASP A 551 -6.80 14.95 -12.57
CA ASP A 551 -6.68 13.54 -12.24
C ASP A 551 -7.31 12.66 -13.34
N TYR A 552 -7.29 11.35 -13.16
CA TYR A 552 -7.72 10.39 -14.18
C TYR A 552 -9.17 10.59 -14.66
N SER A 553 -10.03 11.35 -13.97
CA SER A 553 -11.39 11.66 -14.44
C SER A 553 -11.42 12.29 -15.82
N VAL A 554 -10.37 13.02 -16.22
CA VAL A 554 -10.28 13.65 -17.55
C VAL A 554 -10.18 12.64 -18.70
N HIS A 555 -9.81 11.39 -18.38
CA HIS A 555 -9.69 10.28 -19.34
C HIS A 555 -10.69 9.15 -19.05
N PHE A 556 -11.27 9.10 -17.85
CA PHE A 556 -12.06 7.97 -17.34
C PHE A 556 -13.14 7.51 -18.31
N ALA A 557 -13.99 8.42 -18.81
CA ALA A 557 -15.10 8.10 -19.71
C ALA A 557 -14.67 7.34 -20.99
N GLN A 558 -13.44 7.52 -21.45
CA GLN A 558 -12.89 6.87 -22.64
C GLN A 558 -12.08 5.61 -22.32
N TRP A 559 -11.54 5.50 -21.11
CA TRP A 559 -10.48 4.52 -20.79
C TRP A 559 -10.86 3.47 -19.76
N TRP A 560 -11.89 3.72 -18.93
CA TRP A 560 -12.21 2.85 -17.79
C TRP A 560 -12.40 1.38 -18.18
N GLN A 561 -13.03 1.10 -19.33
CA GLN A 561 -13.28 -0.27 -19.79
C GLN A 561 -11.97 -1.02 -20.05
N ARG A 562 -11.03 -0.35 -20.71
CA ARG A 562 -9.72 -0.92 -21.04
C ARG A 562 -8.91 -1.14 -19.76
N ASP A 563 -8.92 -0.17 -18.86
CA ASP A 563 -8.13 -0.20 -17.65
C ASP A 563 -8.68 -1.18 -16.60
N LEU A 564 -10.00 -1.27 -16.43
CA LEU A 564 -10.64 -2.29 -15.58
C LEU A 564 -10.41 -3.69 -16.14
N THR A 565 -10.47 -3.86 -17.47
CA THR A 565 -10.16 -5.13 -18.12
C THR A 565 -8.69 -5.52 -17.91
N ALA A 566 -7.77 -4.57 -18.03
CA ALA A 566 -6.34 -4.82 -17.83
C ALA A 566 -6.05 -5.29 -16.40
N MET A 567 -6.58 -4.61 -15.38
CA MET A 567 -6.47 -5.03 -13.98
C MET A 567 -7.00 -6.45 -13.78
N ALA A 568 -8.27 -6.68 -14.14
CA ALA A 568 -8.91 -7.98 -13.91
C ALA A 568 -8.20 -9.14 -14.63
N LEU A 569 -7.80 -8.95 -15.90
CA LEU A 569 -7.11 -10.00 -16.65
C LEU A 569 -5.71 -10.30 -16.10
N ARG A 570 -4.98 -9.27 -15.67
CA ARG A 570 -3.67 -9.40 -15.05
C ARG A 570 -3.77 -10.14 -13.72
N ASP A 571 -4.78 -9.79 -12.91
CA ASP A 571 -4.74 -10.09 -11.48
C ASP A 571 -5.59 -11.31 -11.06
N ARG A 572 -6.57 -11.74 -11.87
CA ARG A 572 -7.53 -12.81 -11.53
C ARG A 572 -6.95 -14.17 -11.17
N ASN A 573 -5.68 -14.44 -11.49
CA ASN A 573 -5.01 -15.70 -11.16
C ASN A 573 -4.38 -15.72 -9.76
N HIS A 574 -4.18 -14.55 -9.14
CA HIS A 574 -3.58 -14.46 -7.81
C HIS A 574 -4.54 -15.01 -6.75
N PRO A 575 -4.10 -16.00 -5.93
CA PRO A 575 -4.90 -16.47 -4.82
C PRO A 575 -5.07 -15.45 -3.69
N SER A 576 -4.17 -14.49 -3.56
CA SER A 576 -4.29 -13.40 -2.60
C SER A 576 -5.50 -12.51 -2.85
N VAL A 577 -5.81 -12.19 -4.12
CA VAL A 577 -6.97 -11.36 -4.47
C VAL A 577 -8.24 -12.09 -4.10
N VAL A 578 -9.07 -11.48 -3.24
CA VAL A 578 -10.33 -12.05 -2.77
C VAL A 578 -11.51 -11.10 -2.89
N ILE A 579 -11.27 -9.80 -3.14
CA ILE A 579 -12.31 -8.79 -3.36
C ILE A 579 -11.84 -7.87 -4.49
N TRP A 580 -12.76 -7.50 -5.37
CA TRP A 580 -12.56 -6.41 -6.34
C TRP A 580 -13.26 -5.13 -5.84
N SER A 581 -12.53 -4.03 -5.68
CA SER A 581 -13.12 -2.71 -5.37
C SER A 581 -13.18 -1.84 -6.63
N LEU A 582 -14.38 -1.33 -6.95
CA LEU A 582 -14.61 -0.54 -8.18
C LEU A 582 -14.18 0.93 -8.07
N GLY A 583 -13.99 1.42 -6.85
CA GLY A 583 -13.87 2.85 -6.59
C GLY A 583 -13.66 3.16 -5.11
N ASN A 584 -13.37 4.42 -4.80
CA ASN A 584 -13.22 4.91 -3.44
C ASN A 584 -13.91 6.28 -3.25
N GLU A 585 -14.79 6.40 -2.26
CA GLU A 585 -15.50 7.64 -1.88
C GLU A 585 -16.06 8.39 -3.10
N ILE A 586 -16.80 7.66 -3.94
CA ILE A 586 -17.30 8.20 -5.20
C ILE A 586 -18.46 9.15 -4.92
N THR A 587 -18.26 10.44 -5.21
CA THR A 587 -19.28 11.49 -5.03
C THR A 587 -20.10 11.76 -6.31
N ASP A 588 -19.95 10.94 -7.34
CA ASP A 588 -20.57 11.18 -8.64
C ASP A 588 -22.08 10.93 -8.62
N ARG A 589 -22.84 11.79 -9.29
CA ARG A 589 -24.28 11.61 -9.50
C ARG A 589 -24.58 10.44 -10.45
N THR A 590 -23.60 10.02 -11.26
CA THR A 590 -23.70 8.83 -12.12
C THR A 590 -23.39 7.53 -11.38
N GLY A 591 -23.14 7.59 -10.07
CA GLY A 591 -22.61 6.48 -9.27
C GLY A 591 -23.38 5.16 -9.41
N GLY A 592 -24.71 5.24 -9.55
CA GLY A 592 -25.55 4.08 -9.82
C GLY A 592 -25.28 3.42 -11.18
N GLN A 593 -25.29 4.21 -12.25
CA GLN A 593 -25.14 3.72 -13.62
C GLN A 593 -23.71 3.24 -13.90
N ARG A 594 -22.70 4.08 -13.61
CA ARG A 594 -21.31 3.75 -13.93
C ARG A 594 -20.83 2.54 -13.13
N GLY A 595 -21.19 2.47 -11.85
CA GLY A 595 -20.89 1.30 -11.02
C GLY A 595 -21.50 0.02 -11.58
N ALA A 596 -22.76 0.06 -12.03
CA ALA A 596 -23.42 -1.09 -12.65
C ALA A 596 -22.75 -1.52 -13.98
N GLU A 597 -22.34 -0.58 -14.83
CA GLU A 597 -21.61 -0.86 -16.08
C GLU A 597 -20.26 -1.53 -15.80
N MET A 598 -19.50 -1.03 -14.82
CA MET A 598 -18.22 -1.61 -14.42
C MET A 598 -18.38 -3.00 -13.81
N ALA A 599 -19.34 -3.17 -12.90
CA ALA A 599 -19.62 -4.48 -12.31
C ALA A 599 -20.05 -5.50 -13.36
N ALA A 600 -20.89 -5.09 -14.33
CA ALA A 600 -21.30 -5.94 -15.44
C ALA A 600 -20.09 -6.37 -16.28
N LEU A 601 -19.19 -5.45 -16.63
CA LEU A 601 -17.95 -5.77 -17.34
C LEU A 601 -17.08 -6.73 -16.52
N LEU A 602 -16.83 -6.42 -15.25
CA LEU A 602 -16.00 -7.24 -14.38
C LEU A 602 -16.54 -8.67 -14.23
N ARG A 603 -17.87 -8.84 -14.10
CA ARG A 603 -18.55 -10.15 -14.08
C ARG A 603 -18.44 -10.93 -15.40
N THR A 604 -17.98 -10.32 -16.50
CA THR A 604 -17.61 -11.09 -17.71
C THR A 604 -16.19 -11.64 -17.64
N LEU A 605 -15.33 -11.03 -16.82
CA LEU A 605 -13.89 -11.34 -16.70
C LEU A 605 -13.60 -12.26 -15.52
N ASP A 606 -14.32 -12.08 -14.40
CA ASP A 606 -14.25 -12.89 -13.20
C ASP A 606 -15.59 -12.88 -12.45
N ARG A 607 -16.11 -14.07 -12.10
CA ARG A 607 -17.30 -14.26 -11.24
C ARG A 607 -16.97 -15.01 -9.95
N THR A 608 -15.70 -15.28 -9.71
CA THR A 608 -15.23 -16.12 -8.59
C THR A 608 -14.95 -15.31 -7.33
N ARG A 609 -15.06 -13.98 -7.41
CA ARG A 609 -14.78 -13.04 -6.33
C ARG A 609 -15.88 -11.97 -6.25
N PRO A 610 -16.23 -11.51 -5.05
CA PRO A 610 -17.19 -10.44 -4.84
C PRO A 610 -16.65 -9.08 -5.27
N ILE A 611 -17.59 -8.19 -5.56
CA ILE A 611 -17.39 -6.78 -5.90
C ILE A 611 -17.78 -5.90 -4.69
N THR A 612 -17.00 -4.87 -4.42
CA THR A 612 -17.32 -3.82 -3.43
C THR A 612 -17.02 -2.42 -3.98
N LEU A 613 -17.32 -1.39 -3.19
CA LEU A 613 -17.07 0.01 -3.49
C LEU A 613 -16.73 0.75 -2.18
N GLY A 614 -15.48 1.19 -2.01
CA GLY A 614 -15.07 1.91 -0.81
C GLY A 614 -15.87 3.20 -0.65
N GLY A 615 -16.52 3.39 0.49
CA GLY A 615 -17.36 4.55 0.80
C GLY A 615 -18.64 4.66 -0.02
N GLY A 616 -19.00 3.61 -0.76
CA GLY A 616 -20.07 3.65 -1.75
C GLY A 616 -21.46 3.28 -1.25
N SER A 617 -21.55 2.59 -0.11
CA SER A 617 -22.81 2.03 0.39
C SER A 617 -23.35 2.83 1.58
N THR A 618 -24.54 3.39 1.41
CA THR A 618 -25.26 4.09 2.49
C THR A 618 -26.42 3.25 3.03
N PRO A 619 -26.95 3.55 4.23
CA PRO A 619 -28.11 2.85 4.79
C PRO A 619 -29.42 3.09 4.02
N GLY A 620 -29.43 3.94 2.99
CA GLY A 620 -30.62 4.21 2.22
C GLY A 620 -30.95 3.03 1.31
N ALA A 621 -32.11 2.39 1.50
CA ALA A 621 -32.59 1.29 0.66
C ALA A 621 -32.75 1.64 -0.84
N GLY A 622 -32.64 2.92 -1.21
CA GLY A 622 -32.63 3.40 -2.60
C GLY A 622 -31.24 3.80 -3.12
N ASP A 623 -30.17 3.49 -2.38
CA ASP A 623 -28.80 3.68 -2.84
C ASP A 623 -28.51 2.69 -3.98
N PRO A 624 -28.23 3.18 -5.21
CA PRO A 624 -28.07 2.32 -6.36
C PRO A 624 -26.78 1.48 -6.33
N SER A 625 -25.86 1.72 -5.37
CA SER A 625 -24.68 0.87 -5.21
C SER A 625 -25.03 -0.58 -4.89
N TRP A 626 -26.13 -0.80 -4.17
CA TRP A 626 -26.60 -2.13 -3.76
C TRP A 626 -26.95 -3.04 -4.93
N ASP A 627 -27.27 -2.48 -6.11
CA ASP A 627 -27.62 -3.25 -7.30
C ASP A 627 -26.41 -3.96 -7.93
N TYR A 628 -25.19 -3.51 -7.60
CA TYR A 628 -23.99 -4.02 -8.24
C TYR A 628 -22.89 -4.52 -7.29
N VAL A 629 -22.86 -4.10 -6.02
CA VAL A 629 -21.91 -4.66 -5.03
C VAL A 629 -22.39 -5.98 -4.45
N ASP A 630 -21.47 -6.89 -4.15
CA ASP A 630 -21.73 -8.15 -3.45
C ASP A 630 -21.39 -8.03 -1.94
N ILE A 631 -20.49 -7.11 -1.58
CA ILE A 631 -20.14 -6.75 -0.19
C ILE A 631 -20.44 -5.26 -0.01
N GLY A 632 -21.24 -4.92 1.00
CA GLY A 632 -21.48 -3.53 1.39
C GLY A 632 -20.27 -2.94 2.14
N ASP A 633 -20.04 -1.64 1.97
CA ASP A 633 -18.95 -0.96 2.65
C ASP A 633 -19.44 0.08 3.66
N VAL A 634 -18.79 0.13 4.82
CA VAL A 634 -19.09 1.05 5.91
C VAL A 634 -17.83 1.84 6.25
N HIS A 635 -17.69 3.01 5.66
CA HIS A 635 -16.50 3.85 5.79
C HIS A 635 -16.45 4.55 7.16
N TYR A 636 -15.30 4.52 7.85
CA TYR A 636 -15.02 5.34 9.04
C TYR A 636 -16.08 5.27 10.16
N ASN A 637 -16.56 4.07 10.48
CA ASN A 637 -17.72 3.87 11.36
C ASN A 637 -17.36 3.22 12.70
N ALA A 638 -16.55 3.93 13.47
CA ALA A 638 -16.01 3.50 14.75
C ALA A 638 -17.03 3.10 15.83
N ASN A 639 -18.32 3.48 15.70
CA ASN A 639 -19.33 3.16 16.72
C ASN A 639 -20.21 1.95 16.34
N GLY A 640 -19.94 1.28 15.21
CA GLY A 640 -20.70 0.12 14.75
C GLY A 640 -22.13 0.39 14.31
N GLN A 641 -22.64 1.62 14.45
CA GLN A 641 -24.03 1.97 14.11
C GLN A 641 -24.29 1.85 12.60
N GLY A 642 -23.33 2.28 11.78
CA GLY A 642 -23.38 2.08 10.32
C GLY A 642 -23.45 0.61 9.92
N TYR A 643 -22.60 -0.25 10.50
CA TYR A 643 -22.61 -1.69 10.24
C TYR A 643 -23.98 -2.33 10.50
N GLY A 644 -24.54 -2.13 11.70
CA GLY A 644 -25.84 -2.71 12.06
C GLY A 644 -26.97 -2.14 11.19
N GLY A 645 -27.06 -0.82 11.08
CA GLY A 645 -28.13 -0.18 10.32
C GLY A 645 -28.10 -0.47 8.82
N ILE A 646 -26.91 -0.61 8.23
CA ILE A 646 -26.76 -0.99 6.82
C ILE A 646 -27.08 -2.47 6.61
N HIS A 647 -26.59 -3.35 7.49
CA HIS A 647 -26.86 -4.79 7.41
C HIS A 647 -28.33 -5.14 7.64
N ASP A 648 -29.05 -4.41 8.51
CA ASP A 648 -30.49 -4.62 8.71
C ASP A 648 -31.30 -4.40 7.42
N VAL A 649 -30.83 -3.55 6.50
CA VAL A 649 -31.46 -3.28 5.20
C VAL A 649 -31.09 -4.35 4.16
N HIS A 650 -29.85 -4.87 4.22
CA HIS A 650 -29.31 -5.89 3.32
C HIS A 650 -28.73 -7.09 4.09
N PRO A 651 -29.57 -7.87 4.81
CA PRO A 651 -29.11 -8.94 5.69
C PRO A 651 -28.49 -10.13 4.95
N GLU A 652 -28.72 -10.22 3.64
CA GLU A 652 -28.09 -11.22 2.78
C GLU A 652 -26.63 -10.89 2.45
N LYS A 653 -26.20 -9.64 2.63
CA LYS A 653 -24.87 -9.17 2.25
C LYS A 653 -23.94 -9.05 3.46
N PRO A 654 -22.70 -9.54 3.37
CA PRO A 654 -21.65 -9.18 4.32
C PRO A 654 -21.25 -7.71 4.19
N MET A 655 -20.63 -7.19 5.24
CA MET A 655 -20.20 -5.80 5.36
C MET A 655 -18.70 -5.69 5.65
N ALA A 656 -18.01 -4.80 4.94
CA ALA A 656 -16.61 -4.45 5.18
C ALA A 656 -16.50 -3.00 5.68
N GLN A 657 -15.46 -2.70 6.45
CA GLN A 657 -15.01 -1.31 6.67
C GLN A 657 -13.71 -1.13 5.91
N SER A 658 -13.81 -0.69 4.66
CA SER A 658 -12.66 -0.56 3.75
C SER A 658 -11.68 0.55 4.15
N GLU A 659 -12.09 1.49 5.02
CA GLU A 659 -11.18 2.33 5.81
C GLU A 659 -11.70 2.59 7.24
N GLY A 660 -10.82 2.38 8.22
CA GLY A 660 -11.02 2.70 9.63
C GLY A 660 -9.95 3.66 10.16
N PHE A 661 -10.18 4.24 11.33
CA PHE A 661 -9.23 5.13 11.96
C PHE A 661 -8.24 4.37 12.86
N PRO A 662 -6.94 4.75 12.89
CA PRO A 662 -6.00 4.23 13.88
C PRO A 662 -6.47 4.45 15.32
N ALA A 663 -7.13 5.58 15.58
CA ALA A 663 -7.65 5.94 16.90
C ALA A 663 -8.85 5.10 17.36
N THR A 664 -9.41 4.23 16.50
CA THR A 664 -10.63 3.47 16.78
C THR A 664 -10.47 1.96 16.61
N VAL A 665 -9.22 1.47 16.58
CA VAL A 665 -8.92 0.05 16.35
C VAL A 665 -9.58 -0.87 17.38
N TRP A 666 -9.73 -0.44 18.64
CA TRP A 666 -10.40 -1.25 19.65
C TRP A 666 -11.86 -1.47 19.29
N GLU A 667 -12.58 -0.40 18.97
CA GLU A 667 -13.99 -0.46 18.63
C GLU A 667 -14.22 -1.25 17.35
N ASP A 668 -13.41 -1.00 16.33
CA ASP A 668 -13.49 -1.70 15.04
C ASP A 668 -13.28 -3.21 15.22
N GLU A 669 -12.21 -3.62 15.90
CA GLU A 669 -11.90 -5.04 16.11
C GLU A 669 -12.88 -5.73 17.06
N THR A 670 -13.39 -5.02 18.06
CA THR A 670 -14.44 -5.54 18.95
C THR A 670 -15.72 -5.79 18.15
N PHE A 671 -16.15 -4.81 17.37
CA PHE A 671 -17.36 -4.91 16.57
C PHE A 671 -17.28 -6.07 15.58
N VAL A 672 -16.19 -6.14 14.80
CA VAL A 672 -15.94 -7.21 13.84
C VAL A 672 -15.85 -8.59 14.52
N GLY A 673 -15.30 -8.65 15.74
CA GLY A 673 -15.23 -9.88 16.52
C GLY A 673 -16.58 -10.39 17.03
N GLU A 674 -17.53 -9.48 17.26
CA GLU A 674 -18.87 -9.79 17.78
C GLU A 674 -19.90 -10.07 16.66
N HIS A 675 -19.65 -9.58 15.45
CA HIS A 675 -20.63 -9.61 14.35
C HIS A 675 -20.10 -10.41 13.16
N ALA A 676 -20.70 -11.58 12.96
CA ALA A 676 -20.33 -12.51 11.91
C ALA A 676 -20.35 -11.92 10.48
N PHE A 677 -21.29 -11.03 10.20
CA PHE A 677 -21.48 -10.38 8.90
C PHE A 677 -20.45 -9.28 8.62
N ALA A 678 -19.77 -8.78 9.66
CA ALA A 678 -18.69 -7.80 9.52
C ALA A 678 -17.40 -8.55 9.18
N VAL A 679 -17.02 -8.56 7.90
CA VAL A 679 -15.96 -9.44 7.40
C VAL A 679 -14.55 -8.92 7.69
N GLY A 680 -14.41 -7.64 8.02
CA GLY A 680 -13.13 -7.05 8.39
C GLY A 680 -13.11 -5.53 8.39
N ASN A 681 -11.98 -5.00 8.88
CA ASN A 681 -11.65 -3.58 8.95
C ASN A 681 -10.26 -3.36 8.31
N TRP A 682 -10.11 -2.28 7.55
CA TRP A 682 -8.84 -1.84 6.98
C TRP A 682 -8.41 -0.50 7.54
N VAL A 683 -7.37 -0.46 8.37
CA VAL A 683 -6.91 0.83 8.94
C VAL A 683 -6.33 1.77 7.87
N TRP A 684 -6.67 3.06 7.96
CA TRP A 684 -6.00 4.15 7.23
C TRP A 684 -4.89 4.78 8.10
N ALA A 685 -3.62 4.44 7.92
CA ALA A 685 -3.07 3.47 6.97
C ALA A 685 -2.25 2.40 7.70
N ALA A 686 -1.96 1.29 7.02
CA ALA A 686 -1.05 0.27 7.55
C ALA A 686 0.41 0.77 7.52
N TRP A 687 0.74 1.59 6.52
CA TRP A 687 2.08 2.09 6.23
C TRP A 687 2.02 3.57 5.88
N ASP A 688 2.90 4.39 6.46
CA ASP A 688 3.02 5.82 6.13
C ASP A 688 3.45 6.03 4.68
N TYR A 689 2.88 7.03 4.02
CA TYR A 689 3.06 7.28 2.61
C TYR A 689 3.30 8.77 2.34
N LEU A 690 3.95 9.05 1.21
CA LEU A 690 4.26 10.41 0.78
C LEU A 690 2.98 11.10 0.23
N GLY A 691 2.82 12.39 0.49
CA GLY A 691 1.60 13.12 0.14
C GLY A 691 0.57 13.16 1.26
N GLU A 692 -0.62 13.67 0.96
CA GLU A 692 -1.67 14.01 1.95
C GLU A 692 -1.07 14.62 3.23
N SER A 693 -0.18 15.57 3.01
CA SER A 693 0.88 15.87 3.97
C SER A 693 0.33 16.21 5.35
N GLY A 694 0.77 15.47 6.36
CA GLY A 694 0.42 15.64 7.76
C GLY A 694 -0.98 15.16 8.17
N LEU A 695 -1.73 14.46 7.33
CA LEU A 695 -3.07 13.93 7.65
C LEU A 695 -3.21 13.38 9.09
N GLY A 696 -2.25 12.57 9.54
CA GLY A 696 -2.17 11.98 10.88
C GLY A 696 -1.27 12.71 11.87
N LYS A 697 -1.04 14.03 11.71
CA LYS A 697 -0.27 14.82 12.69
C LYS A 697 -1.01 14.85 14.04
N THR A 698 -0.26 14.65 15.12
CA THR A 698 -0.73 14.84 16.51
C THR A 698 -1.01 16.32 16.82
N PRO A 699 -2.25 16.70 17.14
CA PRO A 699 -2.56 18.04 17.62
C PRO A 699 -2.09 18.24 19.06
N VAL A 700 -1.64 19.47 19.36
CA VAL A 700 -1.41 19.97 20.72
C VAL A 700 -2.41 21.08 20.97
N ALA A 701 -3.12 21.01 22.09
CA ALA A 701 -4.14 21.99 22.46
C ALA A 701 -4.04 22.32 23.96
N ASP A 702 -4.78 23.32 24.41
CA ASP A 702 -4.90 23.64 25.84
C ASP A 702 -5.50 22.45 26.59
N ALA A 703 -5.00 22.17 27.80
CA ALA A 703 -5.47 21.08 28.63
C ALA A 703 -6.98 21.19 28.91
N GLY A 704 -7.71 20.08 28.75
CA GLY A 704 -9.17 20.03 28.86
C GLY A 704 -9.91 20.15 27.53
N THR A 705 -9.20 20.39 26.43
CA THR A 705 -9.73 20.29 25.07
C THR A 705 -10.25 18.88 24.79
N ALA A 706 -9.54 17.83 25.22
CA ALA A 706 -9.95 16.43 25.10
C ALA A 706 -11.35 16.20 25.71
N THR A 707 -11.60 16.74 26.90
CA THR A 707 -12.92 16.68 27.55
C THR A 707 -14.01 17.40 26.76
N THR A 708 -13.64 18.44 26.01
CA THR A 708 -14.55 19.26 25.22
C THR A 708 -14.92 18.60 23.88
N ILE A 709 -13.96 17.97 23.21
CA ILE A 709 -14.20 17.22 21.96
C ILE A 709 -14.87 15.88 22.22
N GLY A 710 -14.70 15.33 23.43
CA GLY A 710 -15.23 14.06 23.83
C GLY A 710 -14.47 12.88 23.23
N ASP A 711 -15.15 11.74 23.19
CA ASP A 711 -14.61 10.49 22.70
C ASP A 711 -14.46 10.49 21.17
N PRO A 712 -13.24 10.30 20.63
CA PRO A 712 -13.01 10.29 19.20
C PRO A 712 -13.72 9.14 18.46
N SER A 713 -14.17 8.09 19.17
CA SER A 713 -14.97 7.01 18.58
C SER A 713 -16.47 7.33 18.49
N VAL A 714 -16.93 8.45 19.05
CA VAL A 714 -18.35 8.85 19.07
C VAL A 714 -18.56 10.16 18.29
N ASN A 715 -19.55 10.16 17.39
CA ASN A 715 -19.95 11.36 16.66
C ASN A 715 -20.71 12.30 17.63
N PRO A 716 -20.14 13.48 18.00
CA PRO A 716 -20.25 14.66 17.15
C PRO A 716 -18.95 15.49 17.10
N GLY A 717 -17.85 14.93 16.58
CA GLY A 717 -16.55 15.60 16.51
C GLY A 717 -16.25 16.34 15.19
N TRP A 718 -16.98 16.05 14.10
CA TRP A 718 -16.68 16.59 12.76
C TRP A 718 -16.61 18.13 12.70
N GLY A 719 -17.29 18.85 13.59
CA GLY A 719 -17.25 20.32 13.64
C GLY A 719 -16.03 20.89 14.38
N ILE A 720 -15.72 20.39 15.57
CA ILE A 720 -14.63 20.92 16.42
C ILE A 720 -13.27 20.42 15.95
N ALA A 721 -13.15 19.14 15.58
CA ALA A 721 -11.90 18.65 15.01
C ALA A 721 -11.64 19.29 13.63
N ARG A 722 -12.67 19.54 12.81
CA ARG A 722 -12.49 20.36 11.58
C ARG A 722 -12.11 21.81 11.89
N THR A 723 -12.56 22.36 13.02
CA THR A 723 -12.08 23.67 13.51
C THR A 723 -10.61 23.63 13.91
N LEU A 724 -10.16 22.57 14.60
CA LEU A 724 -8.75 22.35 14.90
C LEU A 724 -7.95 22.27 13.59
N TYR A 725 -8.32 21.39 12.65
CA TYR A 725 -7.65 21.30 11.34
C TYR A 725 -7.66 22.61 10.55
N ARG A 726 -8.78 23.37 10.54
CA ARG A 726 -8.87 24.68 9.87
C ARG A 726 -7.99 25.74 10.53
N ALA A 727 -7.95 25.79 11.86
CA ALA A 727 -7.06 26.69 12.60
C ALA A 727 -5.57 26.37 12.32
N TYR A 728 -5.28 25.14 11.90
CA TYR A 728 -3.96 24.67 11.50
C TYR A 728 -3.70 24.62 9.98
N GLY A 729 -4.61 25.16 9.14
CA GLY A 729 -4.37 25.34 7.69
C GLY A 729 -5.22 24.48 6.73
N GLY A 730 -6.12 23.62 7.21
CA GLY A 730 -7.04 22.82 6.37
C GLY A 730 -6.64 21.34 6.21
N TYR A 731 -7.15 20.69 5.16
CA TYR A 731 -6.70 19.34 4.75
C TYR A 731 -5.33 19.47 4.07
N GLY A 732 -4.29 18.91 4.70
CA GLY A 732 -2.90 19.14 4.34
C GLY A 732 -2.24 20.17 5.26
N TYR A 733 -1.26 19.72 6.03
CA TYR A 733 -0.42 20.59 6.86
C TYR A 733 0.59 21.33 5.98
N PRO A 734 0.94 22.57 6.35
CA PRO A 734 1.95 23.30 5.60
C PRO A 734 3.29 22.57 5.67
N TYR A 735 4.05 22.73 4.60
CA TYR A 735 5.47 22.43 4.55
C TYR A 735 6.16 22.84 5.88
N PRO A 736 7.02 21.99 6.46
CA PRO A 736 7.76 20.91 5.81
C PRO A 736 7.17 19.50 5.94
N PHE A 737 5.93 19.33 6.40
CA PHE A 737 5.29 18.01 6.30
C PHE A 737 5.19 17.59 4.83
N PHE A 738 5.64 16.37 4.51
CA PHE A 738 5.60 15.84 3.14
C PHE A 738 4.97 14.45 3.03
N GLN A 739 4.64 13.82 4.17
CA GLN A 739 3.99 12.51 4.26
C GLN A 739 2.76 12.57 5.17
N ALA A 740 1.88 11.57 5.06
CA ALA A 740 0.59 11.56 5.76
C ALA A 740 0.71 11.44 7.28
N ASN A 741 1.67 10.68 7.83
CA ASN A 741 1.84 10.44 9.28
C ASN A 741 0.69 9.68 9.97
N CYS A 742 -0.18 8.97 9.24
CA CYS A 742 -1.29 8.18 9.79
C CYS A 742 -1.01 6.66 9.89
N GLY A 743 0.12 6.20 9.38
CA GLY A 743 0.48 4.78 9.30
C GLY A 743 0.69 4.10 10.66
N ASP A 744 0.29 2.84 10.80
CA ASP A 744 0.71 1.95 11.89
C ASP A 744 2.24 1.75 11.90
N VAL A 745 2.85 1.82 10.73
CA VAL A 745 4.28 1.73 10.48
C VAL A 745 4.74 3.01 9.77
N ASP A 746 5.89 3.54 10.16
CA ASP A 746 6.50 4.72 9.55
C ASP A 746 7.08 4.45 8.13
N LEU A 747 7.52 5.51 7.46
CA LEU A 747 8.04 5.48 6.10
C LEU A 747 9.20 4.50 5.86
N ILE A 748 9.96 4.16 6.91
CA ILE A 748 11.10 3.26 6.84
C ILE A 748 10.83 1.89 7.46
N GLY A 749 9.58 1.58 7.80
CA GLY A 749 9.17 0.27 8.30
C GLY A 749 9.30 0.09 9.81
N GLN A 750 9.31 1.15 10.61
CA GLN A 750 9.30 1.07 12.08
C GLN A 750 7.89 1.25 12.64
N ARG A 751 7.55 0.50 13.69
CA ARG A 751 6.25 0.62 14.35
C ARG A 751 6.06 2.02 14.96
N LYS A 752 4.86 2.54 14.84
CA LYS A 752 4.37 3.76 15.51
C LYS A 752 3.43 3.40 16.68
N PRO A 753 3.13 4.31 17.60
CA PRO A 753 2.37 4.01 18.83
C PRO A 753 1.06 3.24 18.62
N GLN A 754 0.27 3.61 17.60
CA GLN A 754 -0.98 2.91 17.26
C GLN A 754 -0.78 1.42 16.93
N SER A 755 0.37 1.02 16.37
CA SER A 755 0.70 -0.39 16.11
C SER A 755 0.96 -1.16 17.41
N HIS A 756 1.41 -0.50 18.47
CA HIS A 756 1.54 -1.11 19.81
C HIS A 756 0.18 -1.34 20.43
N TRP A 757 -0.71 -0.34 20.33
CA TRP A 757 -2.08 -0.51 20.80
C TRP A 757 -2.80 -1.63 20.04
N ARG A 758 -2.74 -1.64 18.69
CA ARG A 758 -3.28 -2.72 17.86
C ARG A 758 -2.76 -4.09 18.29
N ALA A 759 -1.46 -4.24 18.54
CA ALA A 759 -0.90 -5.52 18.97
C ALA A 759 -1.51 -6.02 20.30
N ALA A 760 -1.82 -5.12 21.23
CA ALA A 760 -2.52 -5.48 22.46
C ALA A 760 -3.99 -5.83 22.21
N VAL A 761 -4.72 -5.03 21.42
CA VAL A 761 -6.12 -5.29 21.03
C VAL A 761 -6.27 -6.66 20.36
N LEU A 762 -5.37 -6.99 19.43
CA LEU A 762 -5.36 -8.26 18.71
C LEU A 762 -4.84 -9.45 19.54
N GLY A 763 -4.38 -9.21 20.77
CA GLY A 763 -3.79 -10.22 21.65
C GLY A 763 -2.43 -10.75 21.18
N LEU A 764 -1.75 -10.04 20.28
CA LEU A 764 -0.41 -10.36 19.78
C LEU A 764 0.67 -10.02 20.82
N SER A 765 0.39 -9.04 21.66
CA SER A 765 1.25 -8.66 22.80
C SER A 765 0.43 -8.67 24.10
N PRO A 766 0.95 -9.28 25.18
CA PRO A 766 0.26 -9.23 26.47
C PRO A 766 0.31 -7.83 27.09
N VAL A 767 1.38 -7.08 26.86
CA VAL A 767 1.58 -5.72 27.39
C VAL A 767 2.62 -4.94 26.59
N GLU A 768 2.27 -3.71 26.23
CA GLU A 768 3.12 -2.70 25.60
C GLU A 768 3.13 -1.45 26.51
N MET A 769 4.21 -0.67 26.50
CA MET A 769 4.31 0.54 27.31
C MET A 769 5.02 1.64 26.56
N LEU A 770 4.35 2.78 26.40
CA LEU A 770 4.86 3.97 25.74
C LEU A 770 4.70 5.18 26.66
N VAL A 771 5.52 6.20 26.42
CA VAL A 771 5.54 7.42 27.24
C VAL A 771 5.40 8.60 26.31
N GLN A 772 4.42 9.45 26.61
CA GLN A 772 4.18 10.66 25.85
C GLN A 772 5.37 11.58 25.95
N ARG A 773 5.75 12.15 24.81
CA ARG A 773 6.70 13.24 24.80
C ARG A 773 6.13 14.44 25.58
N PRO A 774 6.93 15.09 26.44
CA PRO A 774 6.48 16.26 27.18
C PRO A 774 5.96 17.37 26.25
N VAL A 775 4.78 17.89 26.57
CA VAL A 775 4.21 19.11 25.97
C VAL A 775 4.48 20.33 26.86
N PRO A 776 4.33 21.56 26.31
CA PRO A 776 4.33 22.78 27.12
C PRO A 776 3.37 22.69 28.32
N GLU A 777 3.68 23.40 29.39
CA GLU A 777 2.80 23.45 30.57
C GLU A 777 1.42 24.02 30.19
N GLY A 778 0.36 23.40 30.68
CA GLY A 778 -1.02 23.77 30.34
C GLY A 778 -1.52 23.23 29.00
N ALA A 779 -0.72 22.45 28.27
CA ALA A 779 -1.13 21.80 27.02
C ALA A 779 -1.32 20.28 27.17
N GLU A 780 -2.02 19.67 26.21
CA GLU A 780 -2.20 18.24 26.07
C GLU A 780 -2.08 17.79 24.60
N GLN A 781 -1.70 16.53 24.39
CA GLN A 781 -1.76 15.90 23.07
C GLN A 781 -3.15 15.29 22.83
N LEU A 782 -3.63 15.33 21.60
CA LEU A 782 -4.90 14.72 21.21
C LEU A 782 -4.67 13.58 20.20
N ALA A 783 -5.35 12.45 20.39
CA ALA A 783 -5.49 11.42 19.37
C ALA A 783 -6.85 11.64 18.69
N VAL A 784 -6.85 11.95 17.40
CA VAL A 784 -8.05 12.28 16.63
C VAL A 784 -7.98 11.66 15.24
N TRP A 785 -8.97 10.84 14.89
CA TRP A 785 -9.11 10.23 13.56
C TRP A 785 -7.83 9.49 13.11
N TRP A 786 -7.12 10.03 12.12
CA TRP A 786 -5.86 9.52 11.59
C TRP A 786 -4.63 9.82 12.45
N GLY A 787 -4.72 10.83 13.32
CA GLY A 787 -3.65 11.24 14.21
C GLY A 787 -3.66 10.48 15.52
N TYR A 788 -2.47 10.07 15.96
CA TYR A 788 -2.26 9.40 17.24
C TYR A 788 -1.24 10.18 18.08
N TYR A 789 -1.06 9.81 19.35
CA TYR A 789 -0.12 10.47 20.24
C TYR A 789 1.36 10.35 19.78
N ASP A 790 2.16 11.39 20.04
CA ASP A 790 3.63 11.37 19.94
C ASP A 790 4.21 10.76 21.23
N GLU A 791 4.44 9.45 21.17
CA GLU A 791 4.93 8.63 22.28
C GLU A 791 6.05 7.70 21.83
N LEU A 792 6.91 7.34 22.78
CA LEU A 792 8.04 6.46 22.54
C LEU A 792 8.09 5.33 23.56
N GLU A 793 8.65 4.19 23.13
CA GLU A 793 9.15 3.14 24.03
C GLU A 793 10.41 3.63 24.77
N SER A 794 10.29 4.68 25.59
CA SER A 794 11.41 5.37 26.25
C SER A 794 11.13 5.77 27.70
N TRP A 795 12.12 5.55 28.57
CA TRP A 795 12.21 6.16 29.91
C TRP A 795 13.44 7.06 30.04
N THR A 796 13.81 7.71 28.94
CA THR A 796 14.92 8.66 28.85
C THR A 796 14.37 9.98 28.31
N TRP A 797 14.28 10.97 29.19
CA TRP A 797 13.63 12.25 28.91
C TRP A 797 14.47 13.38 29.49
N ASP A 798 14.68 14.45 28.72
CA ASP A 798 15.38 15.66 29.17
C ASP A 798 14.43 16.55 29.98
N VAL A 799 14.04 16.04 31.15
CA VAL A 799 13.16 16.73 32.10
C VAL A 799 13.71 16.60 33.52
N PRO A 800 13.44 17.57 34.41
CA PRO A 800 13.81 17.45 35.81
C PRO A 800 13.19 16.21 36.46
N SER A 801 13.93 15.58 37.39
CA SER A 801 13.36 14.53 38.22
C SER A 801 12.13 15.04 38.96
N GLY A 802 11.08 14.22 39.02
CA GLY A 802 9.79 14.57 39.60
C GLY A 802 8.83 15.21 38.60
N ARG A 803 9.27 15.59 37.39
CA ARG A 803 8.35 16.03 36.32
C ARG A 803 7.30 14.94 36.08
N PRO A 804 6.00 15.24 36.17
CA PRO A 804 4.95 14.30 35.80
C PRO A 804 5.05 13.93 34.33
N MET A 805 5.00 12.63 34.03
CA MET A 805 5.02 12.08 32.68
C MET A 805 3.75 11.24 32.47
N THR A 806 3.13 11.36 31.30
CA THR A 806 2.02 10.48 30.90
C THR A 806 2.58 9.20 30.30
N VAL A 807 2.23 8.07 30.91
CA VAL A 807 2.62 6.72 30.48
C VAL A 807 1.37 5.98 30.06
N HIS A 808 1.34 5.50 28.81
CA HIS A 808 0.31 4.59 28.33
C HIS A 808 0.80 3.16 28.40
N VAL A 809 -0.05 2.30 28.95
CA VAL A 809 0.14 0.84 28.91
C VAL A 809 -1.00 0.24 28.11
N TYR A 810 -0.67 -0.41 27.00
CA TYR A 810 -1.62 -1.18 26.21
C TYR A 810 -1.53 -2.64 26.61
N THR A 811 -2.66 -3.32 26.82
CA THR A 811 -2.69 -4.67 27.38
C THR A 811 -3.88 -5.48 26.88
N ALA A 812 -3.66 -6.78 26.69
CA ALA A 812 -4.74 -7.74 26.51
C ALA A 812 -5.36 -8.17 27.87
N GLY A 813 -4.76 -7.75 28.99
CA GLY A 813 -5.14 -8.12 30.35
C GLY A 813 -6.31 -7.30 30.92
N ASP A 814 -6.83 -7.75 32.05
CA ASP A 814 -7.86 -7.05 32.84
C ASP A 814 -7.27 -6.19 33.97
N SER A 815 -5.95 -6.13 34.08
CA SER A 815 -5.27 -5.36 35.11
C SER A 815 -3.84 -5.01 34.69
N VAL A 816 -3.35 -3.86 35.17
CA VAL A 816 -1.96 -3.42 35.01
C VAL A 816 -1.46 -2.86 36.34
N ARG A 817 -0.19 -3.14 36.65
CA ARG A 817 0.57 -2.48 37.72
C ARG A 817 1.88 -1.92 37.16
N LEU A 818 2.21 -0.71 37.56
CA LEU A 818 3.48 -0.05 37.28
C LEU A 818 4.42 -0.13 38.48
N GLN A 819 5.70 -0.32 38.19
CA GLN A 819 6.77 -0.29 39.16
C GLN A 819 7.84 0.69 38.68
N LEU A 820 8.16 1.68 39.51
CA LEU A 820 9.27 2.61 39.28
C LEU A 820 10.43 2.17 40.17
N ASN A 821 11.56 1.81 39.55
CA ASN A 821 12.74 1.29 40.23
C ASN A 821 12.43 0.09 41.15
N GLY A 822 11.52 -0.79 40.71
CA GLY A 822 11.10 -1.98 41.44
C GLY A 822 10.07 -1.75 42.54
N ALA A 823 9.66 -0.51 42.80
CA ALA A 823 8.63 -0.17 43.79
C ALA A 823 7.31 0.21 43.11
N GLU A 824 6.20 -0.31 43.64
CA GLU A 824 4.86 0.20 43.31
C GLU A 824 4.65 1.57 43.96
N PHE A 825 3.79 2.39 43.36
CA PHE A 825 3.47 3.73 43.83
C PHE A 825 1.97 3.99 43.75
N ALA A 826 1.48 4.95 44.54
CA ALA A 826 0.08 5.33 44.52
C ALA A 826 -0.35 5.80 43.13
N GLY A 827 -1.48 5.30 42.63
CA GLY A 827 -1.94 5.55 41.26
C GLY A 827 -1.26 4.69 40.18
N GLY A 828 -0.25 3.89 40.51
CA GLY A 828 0.43 2.98 39.58
C GLY A 828 -0.30 1.67 39.31
N ALA A 829 -1.62 1.59 39.48
CA ALA A 829 -2.40 0.39 39.21
C ALA A 829 -3.74 0.73 38.56
N ALA A 830 -4.12 -0.04 37.54
CA ALA A 830 -5.40 0.04 36.87
C ALA A 830 -6.07 -1.35 36.85
N ARG A 831 -7.39 -1.37 37.05
CA ARG A 831 -8.25 -2.56 36.89
C ARG A 831 -9.21 -2.29 35.74
N ALA A 832 -9.49 -3.33 34.96
CA ALA A 832 -10.26 -3.28 33.72
C ALA A 832 -9.86 -2.08 32.83
N PRO A 833 -8.62 -2.07 32.30
CA PRO A 833 -8.19 -1.03 31.36
C PRO A 833 -9.21 -0.84 30.24
N GLU A 834 -9.80 0.34 30.18
CA GLU A 834 -10.80 0.69 29.17
C GLU A 834 -10.13 0.61 27.79
N ARG A 835 -10.78 -0.04 26.82
CA ARG A 835 -10.24 -0.25 25.46
C ARG A 835 -8.85 -0.90 25.40
N GLY A 836 -8.51 -1.68 26.43
CA GLY A 836 -7.18 -2.29 26.57
C GLY A 836 -6.06 -1.26 26.78
N THR A 837 -6.37 -0.04 27.21
CA THR A 837 -5.40 1.02 27.51
C THR A 837 -5.53 1.52 28.95
N ALA A 838 -4.40 1.87 29.56
CA ALA A 838 -4.35 2.54 30.85
C ALA A 838 -3.34 3.69 30.80
N ALA A 839 -3.79 4.89 31.14
CA ALA A 839 -2.95 6.08 31.26
C ALA A 839 -2.54 6.31 32.72
N PHE A 840 -1.26 6.59 32.95
CA PHE A 840 -0.71 6.84 34.27
C PHE A 840 0.09 8.13 34.28
N THR A 841 -0.04 8.92 35.35
CA THR A 841 0.86 10.04 35.62
C THR A 841 1.98 9.55 36.53
N VAL A 842 3.20 9.46 36.00
CA VAL A 842 4.36 8.91 36.71
C VAL A 842 5.40 10.02 36.93
N PRO A 843 5.86 10.28 38.17
CA PRO A 843 6.93 11.23 38.41
C PRO A 843 8.24 10.69 37.81
N TYR A 844 8.87 11.46 36.92
CA TYR A 844 10.09 11.02 36.27
C TYR A 844 11.23 10.79 37.28
N ALA A 845 11.78 9.59 37.27
CA ALA A 845 13.03 9.27 37.95
C ALA A 845 13.83 8.35 37.05
N ALA A 846 15.09 8.71 36.80
CA ALA A 846 15.99 7.87 36.02
C ALA A 846 16.08 6.46 36.63
N GLY A 847 16.08 5.43 35.79
CA GLY A 847 16.13 4.04 36.20
C GLY A 847 15.23 3.15 35.34
N GLU A 848 14.35 2.38 35.97
CA GLU A 848 13.49 1.39 35.31
C GLU A 848 12.02 1.67 35.60
N LEU A 849 11.22 1.69 34.54
CA LEU A 849 9.76 1.66 34.63
C LEU A 849 9.28 0.33 34.08
N THR A 850 8.56 -0.45 34.87
CA THR A 850 8.05 -1.78 34.51
C THR A 850 6.53 -1.79 34.55
N ALA A 851 5.90 -2.25 33.48
CA ALA A 851 4.47 -2.58 33.46
C ALA A 851 4.27 -4.09 33.57
N VAL A 852 3.37 -4.51 34.44
CA VAL A 852 2.98 -5.90 34.64
C VAL A 852 1.49 -6.03 34.36
N ALA A 853 1.13 -6.75 33.30
CA ALA A 853 -0.25 -7.04 32.94
C ALA A 853 -0.74 -8.34 33.60
N GLY A 854 -1.96 -8.29 34.10
CA GLY A 854 -2.65 -9.42 34.70
C GLY A 854 -3.95 -9.78 33.97
N ARG A 855 -4.35 -11.05 34.11
CA ARG A 855 -5.68 -11.55 33.76
C ARG A 855 -6.14 -12.50 34.85
N ASN A 856 -7.33 -12.28 35.41
CA ASN A 856 -7.90 -13.06 36.50
C ASN A 856 -6.94 -13.24 37.68
N GLY A 857 -6.22 -12.17 38.04
CA GLY A 857 -5.25 -12.15 39.13
C GLY A 857 -3.92 -12.87 38.85
N ARG A 858 -3.67 -13.33 37.62
CA ARG A 858 -2.39 -13.93 37.19
C ARG A 858 -1.66 -13.04 36.21
N GLU A 859 -0.34 -12.97 36.32
CA GLU A 859 0.47 -12.25 35.33
C GLU A 859 0.40 -12.95 33.96
N ILE A 860 0.16 -12.17 32.91
CA ILE A 860 0.17 -12.62 31.52
C ILE A 860 1.37 -12.08 30.73
N GLY A 861 2.02 -11.02 31.24
CA GLY A 861 3.21 -10.45 30.63
C GLY A 861 3.73 -9.24 31.41
N ARG A 862 4.98 -8.87 31.11
CA ARG A 862 5.61 -7.65 31.62
C ARG A 862 6.51 -7.03 30.56
N THR A 863 6.62 -5.70 30.57
CA THR A 863 7.58 -4.95 29.76
C THR A 863 8.30 -3.92 30.63
N THR A 864 9.51 -3.51 30.25
CA THR A 864 10.33 -2.59 31.05
C THR A 864 11.06 -1.59 30.16
N LEU A 865 10.81 -0.31 30.40
CA LEU A 865 11.55 0.80 29.83
C LEU A 865 12.68 1.21 30.78
N ARG A 866 13.82 1.57 30.22
CA ARG A 866 15.06 1.85 30.98
C ARG A 866 15.65 3.17 30.55
N THR A 867 16.11 3.97 31.51
CA THR A 867 16.90 5.16 31.19
C THR A 867 18.24 4.73 30.57
N VAL A 868 18.55 5.30 29.40
CA VAL A 868 19.78 5.01 28.64
C VAL A 868 20.81 6.12 28.80
N GLY A 869 22.07 5.78 28.52
CA GLY A 869 23.16 6.76 28.55
C GLY A 869 23.16 7.64 27.30
N ALA A 870 24.08 8.61 27.27
CA ALA A 870 24.33 9.43 26.09
C ALA A 870 24.70 8.56 24.85
N PRO A 871 24.37 9.02 23.63
CA PRO A 871 24.85 8.42 22.38
C PRO A 871 26.36 8.13 22.42
N ALA A 872 26.76 6.92 22.06
CA ALA A 872 28.16 6.51 22.06
C ALA A 872 28.60 5.76 20.78
N ALA A 873 27.67 5.11 20.07
CA ALA A 873 27.98 4.34 18.88
C ALA A 873 26.80 4.23 17.92
N LEU A 874 27.10 3.76 16.70
CA LEU A 874 26.09 3.31 15.73
C LEU A 874 26.02 1.79 15.71
N ARG A 875 24.85 1.24 15.40
CA ARG A 875 24.61 -0.17 15.09
C ARG A 875 23.93 -0.29 13.74
N LEU A 876 24.36 -1.25 12.92
CA LEU A 876 23.78 -1.54 11.60
C LEU A 876 23.10 -2.91 11.62
N THR A 877 21.86 -2.97 11.16
CA THR A 877 21.06 -4.20 11.05
C THR A 877 20.48 -4.31 9.64
N PRO A 878 21.07 -5.13 8.75
CA PRO A 878 20.47 -5.41 7.44
C PRO A 878 19.27 -6.35 7.59
N ASP A 879 18.25 -6.19 6.73
CA ASP A 879 17.11 -7.11 6.63
C ASP A 879 17.46 -8.42 5.92
N VAL A 880 18.40 -8.36 4.97
CA VAL A 880 18.94 -9.53 4.24
C VAL A 880 20.39 -9.83 4.63
N ARG A 881 20.81 -11.08 4.42
CA ARG A 881 22.20 -11.53 4.71
C ARG A 881 23.12 -11.54 3.50
N ALA A 882 22.56 -11.56 2.31
CA ALA A 882 23.25 -11.61 1.03
C ALA A 882 22.36 -10.98 -0.04
N LEU A 883 22.98 -10.56 -1.14
CA LEU A 883 22.29 -10.04 -2.31
C LEU A 883 22.63 -10.90 -3.53
N THR A 884 21.71 -10.94 -4.49
CA THR A 884 22.00 -11.40 -5.84
C THR A 884 22.69 -10.29 -6.65
N THR A 885 23.21 -10.63 -7.83
CA THR A 885 23.69 -9.62 -8.80
C THR A 885 22.55 -8.90 -9.51
N GLY A 886 21.29 -9.31 -9.33
CA GLY A 886 20.13 -8.67 -9.94
C GLY A 886 19.82 -7.34 -9.28
N ARG A 887 19.48 -6.31 -10.07
CA ARG A 887 19.19 -4.97 -9.54
C ARG A 887 17.84 -4.84 -8.81
N ASP A 888 17.01 -5.87 -8.90
CA ASP A 888 15.75 -5.99 -8.16
C ASP A 888 15.96 -6.31 -6.68
N ASP A 889 17.16 -6.77 -6.32
CA ASP A 889 17.51 -7.06 -4.95
C ASP A 889 17.92 -5.77 -4.20
N LEU A 890 17.59 -5.72 -2.90
CA LEU A 890 17.87 -4.58 -2.03
C LEU A 890 18.23 -5.06 -0.63
N ALA A 891 19.16 -4.36 0.00
CA ALA A 891 19.40 -4.49 1.43
C ALA A 891 18.99 -3.20 2.15
N HIS A 892 18.02 -3.31 3.05
CA HIS A 892 17.57 -2.23 3.91
C HIS A 892 18.33 -2.32 5.23
N VAL A 893 19.32 -1.44 5.41
CA VAL A 893 20.17 -1.43 6.60
C VAL A 893 19.67 -0.39 7.59
N LEU A 894 19.04 -0.85 8.67
CA LEU A 894 18.62 0.02 9.76
C LEU A 894 19.85 0.47 10.55
N VAL A 895 19.98 1.78 10.70
CA VAL A 895 21.03 2.44 11.48
C VAL A 895 20.42 2.87 12.80
N THR A 896 20.94 2.40 13.93
CA THR A 896 20.46 2.77 15.27
C THR A 896 21.57 3.45 16.07
N VAL A 897 21.26 4.59 16.68
CA VAL A 897 22.11 5.24 17.69
C VAL A 897 21.99 4.49 19.00
N VAL A 898 23.12 4.10 19.58
CA VAL A 898 23.17 3.35 20.83
C VAL A 898 24.09 3.99 21.87
N ASP A 899 23.78 3.77 23.15
CA ASP A 899 24.62 4.19 24.28
C ASP A 899 25.86 3.28 24.44
N SER A 900 26.70 3.58 25.44
CA SER A 900 27.92 2.81 25.71
C SER A 900 27.66 1.35 26.12
N ARG A 901 26.43 1.00 26.47
CA ARG A 901 25.97 -0.37 26.80
C ARG A 901 25.23 -1.03 25.63
N GLY A 902 25.16 -0.40 24.45
CA GLY A 902 24.52 -0.94 23.26
C GLY A 902 22.99 -0.82 23.24
N ARG A 903 22.40 -0.04 24.16
CA ARG A 903 20.94 0.21 24.20
C ARG A 903 20.59 1.34 23.24
N ALA A 904 19.49 1.20 22.51
CA ALA A 904 19.02 2.25 21.59
C ALA A 904 18.75 3.56 22.34
N VAL A 905 19.07 4.69 21.74
CA VAL A 905 18.79 6.03 22.27
C VAL A 905 17.56 6.59 21.55
N PRO A 906 16.34 6.47 22.13
CA PRO A 906 15.08 6.61 21.39
C PRO A 906 14.77 8.01 20.88
N ASP A 907 15.49 9.04 21.32
CA ASP A 907 15.26 10.44 20.92
C ASP A 907 16.51 11.11 20.32
N ALA A 908 17.48 10.30 19.89
CA ALA A 908 18.70 10.83 19.30
C ALA A 908 18.44 11.33 17.87
N VAL A 909 18.68 12.62 17.65
CA VAL A 909 18.78 13.22 16.32
C VAL A 909 20.25 13.51 16.01
N VAL A 910 20.84 12.69 15.16
CA VAL A 910 22.25 12.73 14.80
C VAL A 910 22.37 12.66 13.29
N LYS A 911 23.19 13.53 12.71
CA LYS A 911 23.55 13.48 11.29
C LYS A 911 24.52 12.32 11.04
N VAL A 912 24.04 11.27 10.42
CA VAL A 912 24.85 10.10 10.04
C VAL A 912 25.33 10.26 8.60
N SER A 913 26.60 9.99 8.35
CA SER A 913 27.19 9.89 7.00
C SER A 913 27.41 8.43 6.63
N PHE A 914 27.15 8.10 5.36
CA PHE A 914 27.27 6.76 4.79
C PHE A 914 28.42 6.70 3.79
N LEU A 915 29.28 5.70 3.92
CA LEU A 915 30.25 5.33 2.89
C LEU A 915 29.87 3.95 2.37
N VAL A 916 29.61 3.86 1.06
CA VAL A 916 29.30 2.61 0.38
C VAL A 916 30.44 2.26 -0.56
N ASP A 917 31.01 1.06 -0.37
CA ASP A 917 32.14 0.56 -1.15
C ASP A 917 31.84 -0.84 -1.70
N GLY A 918 32.46 -1.16 -2.84
CA GLY A 918 32.45 -2.52 -3.41
C GLY A 918 31.33 -2.76 -4.43
N ALA A 919 30.64 -3.90 -4.30
CA ALA A 919 29.79 -4.47 -5.35
C ALA A 919 28.39 -3.87 -5.47
N GLY A 920 28.25 -2.55 -5.32
CA GLY A 920 26.96 -1.87 -5.35
C GLY A 920 27.03 -0.39 -4.98
N GLU A 921 25.86 0.17 -4.68
CA GLU A 921 25.66 1.60 -4.46
C GLU A 921 24.63 1.86 -3.36
N LEU A 922 24.59 3.10 -2.88
CA LEU A 922 23.48 3.60 -2.08
C LEU A 922 22.31 3.94 -3.02
N ALA A 923 21.20 3.23 -2.91
CA ALA A 923 19.99 3.54 -3.66
C ALA A 923 19.23 4.72 -3.05
N ALA A 924 19.08 4.71 -1.72
CA ALA A 924 18.42 5.79 -0.98
C ALA A 924 18.81 5.79 0.50
N ALA A 925 18.54 6.90 1.18
CA ALA A 925 18.61 7.02 2.63
C ALA A 925 17.37 7.74 3.18
N GLY A 926 16.87 7.35 4.35
CA GLY A 926 15.65 7.92 4.92
C GLY A 926 15.55 7.78 6.43
N ASN A 927 14.49 8.34 7.00
CA ASN A 927 14.09 8.20 8.38
C ASN A 927 12.55 8.24 8.48
N GLY A 928 11.99 8.03 9.66
CA GLY A 928 10.53 8.09 9.88
C GLY A 928 9.99 9.49 10.19
N ASN A 929 10.78 10.55 10.08
CA ASN A 929 10.33 11.89 10.47
C ASN A 929 9.42 12.48 9.37
N PRO A 930 8.16 12.83 9.66
CA PRO A 930 7.19 13.30 8.68
C PRO A 930 7.44 14.67 8.07
N HIS A 931 8.39 15.42 8.60
CA HIS A 931 8.69 16.77 8.17
C HIS A 931 10.18 17.02 7.94
N ASN A 932 11.04 15.99 8.06
CA ASN A 932 12.46 16.11 7.72
C ASN A 932 12.70 15.98 6.22
N VAL A 933 12.89 17.12 5.58
CA VAL A 933 13.04 17.28 4.12
C VAL A 933 14.47 17.04 3.61
N ASP A 934 15.30 16.32 4.38
CA ASP A 934 16.60 15.85 3.89
C ASP A 934 16.42 15.12 2.55
N SER A 935 17.39 15.27 1.64
CA SER A 935 17.41 14.47 0.42
C SER A 935 17.37 12.98 0.72
N PHE A 936 16.68 12.21 -0.13
CA PHE A 936 16.71 10.75 -0.10
C PHE A 936 17.91 10.15 -0.85
N ARG A 937 18.65 10.95 -1.63
CA ARG A 937 19.72 10.48 -2.53
C ARG A 937 21.12 10.74 -2.02
N ARG A 938 21.28 11.57 -0.99
CA ARG A 938 22.60 11.91 -0.46
C ARG A 938 23.09 10.85 0.53
N PRO A 939 24.41 10.62 0.61
CA PRO A 939 25.01 9.63 1.51
C PRO A 939 25.07 10.15 2.96
N ARG A 940 23.99 10.75 3.43
CA ARG A 940 23.83 11.25 4.78
C ARG A 940 22.35 11.35 5.13
N ARG A 941 22.03 11.18 6.41
CA ARG A 941 20.66 11.35 6.92
C ARG A 941 20.67 11.67 8.40
N HIS A 942 19.79 12.57 8.83
CA HIS A 942 19.52 12.73 10.26
C HIS A 942 18.72 11.54 10.79
N THR A 943 19.05 11.08 11.99
CA THR A 943 18.23 10.06 12.66
C THR A 943 16.94 10.66 13.19
N TRP A 944 15.88 9.87 13.16
CA TRP A 944 14.60 10.12 13.82
C TRP A 944 14.34 9.01 14.81
N HIS A 945 14.01 9.35 16.05
CA HIS A 945 13.90 8.39 17.15
C HIS A 945 15.14 7.49 17.30
N GLY A 946 16.33 8.07 17.11
CA GLY A 946 17.60 7.33 17.10
C GLY A 946 17.82 6.40 15.91
N LYS A 947 16.96 6.46 14.88
CA LYS A 947 17.00 5.55 13.72
C LYS A 947 17.10 6.28 12.38
N ALA A 948 17.82 5.70 11.44
CA ALA A 948 17.80 6.06 10.02
C ALA A 948 17.89 4.77 9.19
N LEU A 949 17.64 4.86 7.89
CA LEU A 949 17.71 3.75 6.96
C LEU A 949 18.67 4.07 5.82
N ALA A 950 19.55 3.14 5.48
CA ALA A 950 20.33 3.16 4.24
C ALA A 950 19.91 1.96 3.38
N ILE A 951 19.51 2.21 2.15
CA ILE A 951 19.06 1.18 1.19
C ILE A 951 20.18 0.96 0.18
N LEU A 952 20.69 -0.25 0.11
CA LEU A 952 21.80 -0.63 -0.76
C LEU A 952 21.29 -1.45 -1.94
N ARG A 953 21.83 -1.20 -3.13
CA ARG A 953 21.50 -1.92 -4.36
C ARG A 953 22.77 -2.54 -4.98
N PRO A 954 22.73 -3.79 -5.46
CA PRO A 954 23.89 -4.44 -6.07
C PRO A 954 24.23 -3.84 -7.45
N GLY A 955 25.52 -3.79 -7.76
CA GLY A 955 26.06 -3.15 -8.98
C GLY A 955 26.26 -4.11 -10.16
N LYS A 956 25.37 -5.09 -10.35
CA LYS A 956 25.43 -6.13 -11.42
C LYS A 956 26.71 -6.97 -11.47
N ARG A 957 27.47 -7.03 -10.38
CA ARG A 957 28.73 -7.79 -10.30
C ARG A 957 28.85 -8.51 -8.97
N PRO A 958 29.37 -9.74 -8.94
CA PRO A 958 29.60 -10.45 -7.68
C PRO A 958 30.70 -9.75 -6.88
N GLY A 959 30.70 -9.95 -5.56
CA GLY A 959 31.70 -9.40 -4.66
C GLY A 959 31.15 -9.17 -3.26
N VAL A 960 31.60 -8.11 -2.61
CA VAL A 960 31.10 -7.70 -1.29
C VAL A 960 30.65 -6.25 -1.39
N LEU A 961 29.44 -5.97 -0.94
CA LEU A 961 28.89 -4.63 -0.77
C LEU A 961 29.04 -4.22 0.70
N ARG A 962 29.78 -3.15 0.96
CA ARG A 962 30.06 -2.66 2.31
C ARG A 962 29.37 -1.33 2.54
N LEU A 963 28.76 -1.18 3.70
CA LEU A 963 28.24 0.09 4.21
C LEU A 963 28.94 0.40 5.53
N THR A 964 29.57 1.57 5.60
CA THR A 964 30.08 2.15 6.83
C THR A 964 29.24 3.39 7.18
N ALA A 965 28.70 3.42 8.40
CA ALA A 965 28.00 4.57 8.95
C ALA A 965 28.85 5.25 10.02
N SER A 966 28.92 6.58 9.98
CA SER A 966 29.69 7.38 10.92
C SER A 966 28.95 8.66 11.31
N ALA A 967 29.20 9.15 12.52
CA ALA A 967 28.71 10.45 12.99
C ALA A 967 29.72 11.04 13.99
N PRO A 968 29.88 12.38 14.05
CA PRO A 968 30.80 13.01 14.99
C PRO A 968 30.55 12.57 16.44
N GLY A 969 31.61 12.20 17.16
CA GLY A 969 31.54 11.78 18.56
C GLY A 969 31.00 10.35 18.79
N LEU A 970 30.53 9.65 17.75
CA LEU A 970 30.04 8.26 17.87
C LEU A 970 31.03 7.28 17.26
N ARG A 971 31.18 6.10 17.89
CA ARG A 971 31.91 4.99 17.27
C ARG A 971 31.17 4.53 15.99
N PRO A 972 31.85 4.50 14.82
CA PRO A 972 31.24 4.08 13.57
C PRO A 972 30.94 2.58 13.55
N ALA A 973 30.12 2.15 12.60
CA ALA A 973 29.81 0.74 12.36
C ALA A 973 29.88 0.41 10.87
N THR A 974 30.24 -0.82 10.56
CA THR A 974 30.34 -1.33 9.19
C THR A 974 29.62 -2.67 9.07
N VAL A 975 28.86 -2.85 7.99
CA VAL A 975 28.31 -4.14 7.57
C VAL A 975 28.84 -4.50 6.18
N ALA A 976 28.99 -5.79 5.92
CA ALA A 976 29.47 -6.32 4.65
C ALA A 976 28.53 -7.43 4.19
N LEU A 977 27.97 -7.28 3.00
CA LEU A 977 27.01 -8.20 2.41
C LEU A 977 27.62 -8.86 1.17
N PRO A 978 27.67 -10.20 1.09
CA PRO A 978 28.07 -10.87 -0.13
C PRO A 978 27.05 -10.61 -1.25
N VAL A 979 27.57 -10.37 -2.46
CA VAL A 979 26.80 -10.24 -3.69
C VAL A 979 27.19 -11.40 -4.60
N GLY A 980 26.22 -12.25 -4.96
CA GLY A 980 26.47 -13.48 -5.74
C GLY A 980 25.47 -13.66 -6.89
N PRO A 981 25.72 -14.59 -7.83
CA PRO A 981 24.74 -14.88 -8.88
C PRO A 981 23.43 -15.40 -8.26
N ALA A 982 22.30 -15.04 -8.88
CA ALA A 982 21.00 -15.61 -8.53
C ALA A 982 21.04 -17.14 -8.74
N GLY A 983 20.99 -17.92 -7.67
CA GLY A 983 21.06 -19.39 -7.74
C GLY A 983 21.94 -20.10 -6.70
N GLY A 984 22.61 -19.38 -5.80
CA GLY A 984 23.20 -19.98 -4.61
C GLY A 984 22.15 -20.08 -3.50
N THR A 985 21.45 -21.20 -3.38
CA THR A 985 20.70 -21.51 -2.15
C THR A 985 21.66 -21.45 -0.97
N THR A 986 21.44 -20.49 -0.06
CA THR A 986 21.90 -20.55 1.33
C THR A 986 20.72 -20.32 2.24
#